data_AF-A0AB40D357-F1
#
_entry.id   AF-A0AB40D357-F1
#
_cell.length_a   1.000
_cell.length_b   1.000
_cell.length_c   1.000
_cell.angle_alpha   90.00
_cell.angle_beta   90.00
_cell.angle_gamma   90.00
#
_symmetry.space_group_name_H-M   'P 1'
#
loop_
_entity.id
_entity.type
_entity.pdbx_description
1 polymer ?
#
loop_
_entity_poly.entity_id
_entity_poly.type
_entity_poly.pdbx_seq_one_letter_code
_entity_poly.pdbx_strand_id
1 'polypeptide(L)'
;MVPMLSGRESLIRLIGKRRRILPPNLWLLLESVASDSSSGKNKASLEACSAAAHSEKPGDLPYDVEWVSCPVCGCSIRGTDCIINSHLDSCLATGKKRKLTQSTLLQFNFCPKSSITTPLTNSSYQANYEKANESNCANKSSNNHVLVEFASVQNCGGNQFSSNSLGHVHCDIDTSDAASIENIVNERTIPHHGVDLPSLNMHCQSLKIPRLGSNEAEDSDFVETLETFIVGRRFHQNIELRHGASLSVLRDSENSNDIHAIKVYYAYAESEQTLGYLPRELARCLSPLIDKNKIKCQGSITSLPKHPHGAVPIRLVCQMVIKDNSMESVDRETFKLLWRDVVRVVDHAKTPGYQRNFRLLVQYVLHNHLHLFVDEETSFLGSFNLLSDDAQRLFVRLYTRKGPWFRMANISYPEISDPKKAILELQLAGYFDSFPLSEAPSINDIRDVLDVLSASEIREISKLELCKQKGVNSARRKDICNRVYHAYINGRCPYLPKRVLEWAGTCVKISSMAEMLLWRVQRLFFLNGDQDLSAFLLVNLGLVRFPDYTCSVSLPIFPDRNDLLAYDEALGIAQIMDQSLDEYNLEMIVRCINLCNSRIPKSFEKEIQLSVPDSPPKFFSHFSAAWVYSKVLFLGVSVFEHERRYEDAVGLLRVLLSRFTCDSRRGHWLLRLSVDLEHLGHLDESLSVAEEGALDPWVRAGSKMALQRRIVRLAKPPRRWRVPNCAHFLKRKIKEVNINGRPLNCGTGAKNIFYGYDGDLCGVEQLALQYYAGDGGNWQGIHSESGIWMTIFGLLMWDIIFSDVPNVFRSKFQMAPLDLDTDDFYIARKFHIEALLKLIQDGKAEEILTSSWKSHLGTSCRGVNWERHSLSELQTVVACIGGHCLASFCRHLAQDYRSWSSGMPDLLLWRFHGDRDVGESKLVEVKGPRDRLSEQQRAWMLLLMDCGFDTEVCKVSPVPLS
;
A
#
# COMPACT_ATOMS: atom_id res chain seq x y z
N MET A 1 -24.93 1.45 7.01
CA MET A 1 -23.52 0.97 7.02
C MET A 1 -23.27 0.36 5.66
N VAL A 2 -22.19 0.73 4.95
CA VAL A 2 -21.96 0.21 3.59
C VAL A 2 -21.65 -1.29 3.67
N PRO A 3 -22.25 -2.15 2.82
CA PRO A 3 -21.97 -3.58 2.83
C PRO A 3 -20.50 -3.90 2.48
N MET A 4 -20.01 -5.03 3.00
CA MET A 4 -18.69 -5.57 2.64
C MET A 4 -18.78 -6.27 1.28
N LEU A 5 -18.51 -5.52 0.21
CA LEU A 5 -18.57 -6.01 -1.17
C LEU A 5 -17.22 -6.58 -1.62
N SER A 6 -17.24 -7.76 -2.25
CA SER A 6 -16.04 -8.39 -2.81
C SER A 6 -15.38 -7.49 -3.86
N GLY A 7 -14.05 -7.52 -3.93
CA GLY A 7 -13.29 -6.75 -4.92
C GLY A 7 -13.14 -5.26 -4.61
N ARG A 8 -13.97 -4.63 -3.75
CA ARG A 8 -13.91 -3.18 -3.49
C ARG A 8 -12.53 -2.72 -3.02
N GLU A 9 -11.91 -3.43 -2.09
CA GLU A 9 -10.54 -3.12 -1.65
C GLU A 9 -9.51 -3.21 -2.79
N SER A 10 -9.63 -4.19 -3.70
CA SER A 10 -8.72 -4.28 -4.85
C SER A 10 -8.94 -3.15 -5.85
N LEU A 11 -10.14 -2.58 -5.91
CA LEU A 11 -10.42 -1.39 -6.71
C LEU A 11 -9.82 -0.16 -6.03
N ILE A 12 -10.00 0.00 -4.71
CA ILE A 12 -9.44 1.10 -3.91
C ILE A 12 -7.91 1.14 -4.00
N ARG A 13 -7.20 0.00 -3.84
CA ARG A 13 -5.73 -0.04 -3.98
C ARG A 13 -5.25 0.32 -5.40
N LEU A 14 -6.03 -0.03 -6.42
CA LEU A 14 -5.74 0.36 -7.81
C LEU A 14 -5.98 1.86 -8.04
N ILE A 15 -7.10 2.42 -7.56
CA ILE A 15 -7.42 3.86 -7.61
C ILE A 15 -6.40 4.66 -6.79
N GLY A 16 -5.94 4.11 -5.67
CA GLY A 16 -5.06 4.80 -4.73
C GLY A 16 -5.74 6.02 -4.10
N LYS A 17 -4.98 7.10 -4.00
CA LYS A 17 -5.46 8.42 -3.58
C LYS A 17 -6.44 8.99 -4.62
N ARG A 18 -7.76 8.94 -4.35
CA ARG A 18 -8.81 9.52 -5.23
C ARG A 18 -8.42 10.93 -5.72
N ARG A 19 -8.54 11.20 -7.03
CA ARG A 19 -8.37 12.52 -7.65
C ARG A 19 -9.40 13.51 -7.10
N ARG A 20 -9.06 14.80 -7.05
CA ARG A 20 -9.99 15.89 -6.68
C ARG A 20 -10.82 16.28 -7.90
N ILE A 21 -10.16 16.40 -9.05
CA ILE A 21 -10.76 16.69 -10.35
C ILE A 21 -10.76 15.39 -11.18
N LEU A 22 -11.93 15.01 -11.69
CA LEU A 22 -12.09 13.98 -12.71
C LEU A 22 -12.27 14.65 -14.08
N PRO A 23 -11.87 14.01 -15.20
CA PRO A 23 -12.05 14.58 -16.55
C PRO A 23 -13.53 14.95 -16.80
N PRO A 24 -13.86 16.20 -17.21
CA PRO A 24 -15.26 16.63 -17.32
C PRO A 24 -16.11 15.81 -18.30
N ASN A 25 -15.48 15.32 -19.38
CA ASN A 25 -16.08 14.43 -20.36
C ASN A 25 -16.52 13.07 -19.76
N LEU A 26 -15.95 12.65 -18.62
CA LEU A 26 -16.27 11.37 -18.00
C LEU A 26 -17.68 11.33 -17.40
N TRP A 27 -18.14 12.46 -16.85
CA TRP A 27 -19.53 12.60 -16.38
C TRP A 27 -20.49 12.63 -17.57
N LEU A 28 -20.17 13.39 -18.62
CA LEU A 28 -20.96 13.43 -19.85
C LEU A 28 -21.07 12.04 -20.52
N LEU A 29 -20.00 11.23 -20.51
CA LEU A 29 -20.02 9.84 -20.98
C LEU A 29 -20.97 8.94 -20.15
N LEU A 30 -21.01 9.12 -18.83
CA LEU A 30 -21.93 8.40 -17.94
C LEU A 30 -23.36 8.95 -17.98
N GLU A 31 -23.58 10.13 -18.54
CA GLU A 31 -24.89 10.72 -18.82
C GLU A 31 -25.43 10.33 -20.20
N SER A 32 -24.59 10.29 -21.24
CA SER A 32 -25.01 9.96 -22.60
C SER A 32 -25.50 8.52 -22.79
N VAL A 33 -25.09 7.59 -21.91
CA VAL A 33 -25.56 6.18 -21.94
C VAL A 33 -27.08 6.05 -21.67
N ALA A 34 -27.76 7.12 -21.23
CA ALA A 34 -29.19 7.10 -20.93
C ALA A 34 -30.14 7.05 -22.15
N SER A 35 -29.67 7.28 -23.38
CA SER A 35 -30.56 7.41 -24.56
C SER A 35 -31.04 6.11 -25.19
N ASP A 36 -30.26 5.02 -25.10
CA ASP A 36 -30.38 3.89 -26.03
C ASP A 36 -31.15 2.68 -25.46
N SER A 37 -31.76 2.80 -24.28
CA SER A 37 -32.49 1.69 -23.63
C SER A 37 -33.83 2.10 -22.99
N SER A 38 -34.76 2.64 -23.80
CA SER A 38 -36.13 2.94 -23.35
C SER A 38 -37.23 2.45 -24.30
N SER A 39 -37.53 1.16 -24.27
CA SER A 39 -38.85 0.64 -24.66
C SER A 39 -39.29 -0.47 -23.70
N GLY A 40 -40.42 -0.26 -23.03
CA GLY A 40 -40.94 -1.15 -21.97
C GLY A 40 -41.67 -0.34 -20.92
N LYS A 41 -43.00 -0.43 -20.88
CA LYS A 41 -43.83 0.31 -19.92
C LYS A 41 -43.94 -0.46 -18.61
N ASN A 42 -43.97 0.25 -17.48
CA ASN A 42 -45.20 0.36 -16.68
C ASN A 42 -45.07 1.45 -15.60
N LYS A 43 -46.20 2.13 -15.32
CA LYS A 43 -46.34 3.03 -14.16
C LYS A 43 -47.05 2.28 -13.04
N ALA A 44 -46.54 2.39 -11.82
CA ALA A 44 -47.30 2.17 -10.59
C ALA A 44 -46.94 3.29 -9.60
N SER A 45 -47.95 3.99 -9.09
CA SER A 45 -47.81 5.03 -8.09
C SER A 45 -47.91 4.45 -6.68
N LEU A 46 -47.11 4.96 -5.74
CA LEU A 46 -47.36 4.79 -4.31
C LEU A 46 -47.23 6.16 -3.62
N GLU A 47 -48.16 6.45 -2.72
CA GLU A 47 -48.29 7.75 -2.07
C GLU A 47 -47.49 7.83 -0.76
N ALA A 48 -47.29 9.06 -0.27
CA ALA A 48 -46.62 9.29 1.00
C ALA A 48 -47.60 9.22 2.19
N CYS A 49 -47.10 8.75 3.34
CA CYS A 49 -47.74 8.97 4.63
C CYS A 49 -46.74 9.52 5.65
N SER A 50 -47.18 10.52 6.41
CA SER A 50 -46.38 11.24 7.40
C SER A 50 -47.22 11.58 8.63
N ALA A 51 -46.73 11.29 9.84
CA ALA A 51 -47.35 11.80 11.07
C ALA A 51 -46.42 11.74 12.30
N ALA A 52 -46.76 12.59 13.27
CA ALA A 52 -46.45 12.53 14.71
C ALA A 52 -44.99 12.74 15.18
N ALA A 53 -44.83 13.65 16.15
CA ALA A 53 -43.61 13.87 16.93
C ALA A 53 -43.95 14.45 18.31
N HIS A 54 -43.32 13.91 19.36
CA HIS A 54 -43.38 14.40 20.75
C HIS A 54 -42.08 13.98 21.48
N SER A 55 -41.62 14.62 22.56
CA SER A 55 -41.48 16.06 22.87
C SER A 55 -40.80 16.20 24.23
N GLU A 56 -39.67 16.91 24.37
CA GLU A 56 -39.23 17.43 25.69
C GLU A 56 -38.22 18.60 25.62
N LYS A 57 -37.81 19.11 26.78
CA LYS A 57 -37.28 20.48 26.98
C LYS A 57 -35.75 20.56 27.15
N PRO A 58 -35.12 21.72 26.86
CA PRO A 58 -33.68 21.94 27.05
C PRO A 58 -33.32 22.38 28.48
N GLY A 59 -32.04 22.23 28.83
CA GLY A 59 -31.38 22.94 29.93
C GLY A 59 -30.06 23.54 29.44
N ASP A 60 -29.74 24.76 29.85
CA ASP A 60 -28.57 25.51 29.40
C ASP A 60 -27.35 25.30 30.31
N LEU A 61 -26.17 25.10 29.72
CA LEU A 61 -24.84 25.43 30.29
C LEU A 61 -23.89 25.85 29.14
N PRO A 62 -22.88 26.71 29.40
CA PRO A 62 -22.22 27.48 28.34
C PRO A 62 -21.01 26.79 27.69
N TYR A 63 -20.68 27.30 26.49
CA TYR A 63 -19.43 27.14 25.72
C TYR A 63 -18.23 26.50 26.44
N ASP A 64 -17.77 25.37 25.90
CA ASP A 64 -16.44 24.82 26.17
C ASP A 64 -15.63 24.73 24.86
N VAL A 65 -14.30 24.82 24.94
CA VAL A 65 -13.40 24.91 23.78
C VAL A 65 -12.80 23.54 23.50
N GLU A 66 -13.05 22.97 22.31
CA GLU A 66 -12.61 21.62 21.98
C GLU A 66 -11.08 21.43 22.11
N TRP A 67 -10.71 20.55 23.03
CA TRP A 67 -9.36 20.03 23.21
C TRP A 67 -9.22 18.66 22.54
N VAL A 68 -8.12 18.47 21.82
CA VAL A 68 -7.84 17.28 21.00
C VAL A 68 -6.55 16.63 21.48
N SER A 69 -6.60 15.35 21.85
CA SER A 69 -5.39 14.62 22.30
C SER A 69 -4.44 14.35 21.13
N CYS A 70 -3.18 14.76 21.27
CA CYS A 70 -2.11 14.42 20.34
C CYS A 70 -1.92 12.90 20.27
N PRO A 71 -1.98 12.26 19.09
CA PRO A 71 -1.76 10.82 18.97
C PRO A 71 -0.32 10.38 19.28
N VAL A 72 0.66 11.28 19.08
CA VAL A 72 2.10 10.98 19.20
C VAL A 72 2.57 11.03 20.66
N CYS A 73 2.19 12.08 21.42
CA CYS A 73 2.63 12.27 22.80
C CYS A 73 1.52 12.11 23.86
N GLY A 74 0.23 12.12 23.47
CA GLY A 74 -0.92 12.02 24.36
C GLY A 74 -1.45 13.34 24.93
N CYS A 75 -0.70 14.44 24.85
CA CYS A 75 -1.09 15.75 25.41
C CYS A 75 -2.34 16.33 24.72
N SER A 76 -3.22 16.97 25.49
CA SER A 76 -4.35 17.73 24.93
C SER A 76 -3.88 19.05 24.30
N ILE A 77 -4.21 19.27 23.03
CA ILE A 77 -3.95 20.47 22.24
C ILE A 77 -5.27 21.23 22.03
N ARG A 78 -5.25 22.55 21.87
CA ARG A 78 -6.45 23.31 21.44
C ARG A 78 -6.76 23.05 19.97
N GLY A 79 -8.04 22.94 19.63
CA GLY A 79 -8.56 22.52 18.31
C GLY A 79 -8.33 23.45 17.11
N THR A 80 -7.25 24.24 17.05
CA THR A 80 -6.93 25.11 15.90
C THR A 80 -5.80 24.54 15.04
N ASP A 81 -6.03 24.44 13.73
CA ASP A 81 -5.14 23.76 12.77
C ASP A 81 -3.66 24.16 12.88
N CYS A 82 -3.37 25.44 13.07
CA CYS A 82 -1.99 25.94 13.17
C CYS A 82 -1.24 25.44 14.42
N ILE A 83 -1.94 25.29 15.55
CA ILE A 83 -1.35 24.78 16.80
C ILE A 83 -1.22 23.26 16.74
N ILE A 84 -2.22 22.57 16.18
CA ILE A 84 -2.19 21.12 15.97
C ILE A 84 -1.00 20.72 15.09
N ASN A 85 -0.82 21.37 13.94
CA ASN A 85 0.30 21.06 13.02
C ASN A 85 1.67 21.30 13.68
N SER A 86 1.89 22.49 14.26
CA SER A 86 3.15 22.83 14.95
C SER A 86 3.49 21.86 16.10
N HIS A 87 2.47 21.43 16.85
CA HIS A 87 2.64 20.43 17.91
C HIS A 87 2.95 19.02 17.35
N LEU A 88 2.30 18.62 16.25
CA LEU A 88 2.56 17.34 15.59
C LEU A 88 3.96 17.28 14.96
N ASP A 89 4.37 18.32 14.24
CA ASP A 89 5.72 18.43 13.66
C ASP A 89 6.80 18.30 14.75
N SER A 90 6.61 19.00 15.87
CA SER A 90 7.47 18.90 17.06
C SER A 90 7.48 17.47 17.64
N CYS A 91 6.32 16.84 17.82
CA CYS A 91 6.25 15.48 18.36
C CYS A 91 6.88 14.44 17.42
N LEU A 92 6.68 14.55 16.11
CA LEU A 92 7.28 13.67 15.10
C LEU A 92 8.80 13.83 15.06
N ALA A 93 9.32 15.06 15.19
CA ALA A 93 10.75 15.32 15.33
C ALA A 93 11.37 14.67 16.59
N THR A 94 10.59 14.50 17.69
CA THR A 94 11.05 13.77 18.90
C THR A 94 11.00 12.24 18.79
N GLY A 95 10.56 11.67 17.65
CA GLY A 95 10.72 10.24 17.35
C GLY A 95 9.87 9.27 18.19
N LYS A 96 8.89 9.74 18.97
CA LYS A 96 8.00 8.88 19.77
C LYS A 96 7.03 8.08 18.88
N LYS A 97 7.48 6.93 18.38
CA LYS A 97 6.65 5.99 17.59
C LYS A 97 5.48 5.44 18.41
N ARG A 98 4.27 5.94 18.14
CA ARG A 98 3.04 5.13 18.21
C ARG A 98 2.60 4.81 16.79
N LYS A 99 2.01 3.63 16.57
CA LYS A 99 1.54 3.17 15.25
C LYS A 99 0.42 4.09 14.74
N LEU A 100 0.80 5.03 13.88
CA LEU A 100 -0.11 5.76 13.00
C LEU A 100 0.03 5.18 11.60
N THR A 101 -1.08 4.92 10.93
CA THR A 101 -1.02 4.52 9.51
C THR A 101 -0.64 5.73 8.66
N GLN A 102 -0.11 5.47 7.47
CA GLN A 102 0.17 6.50 6.45
C GLN A 102 -1.07 7.37 6.15
N SER A 103 -2.28 6.80 6.27
CA SER A 103 -3.54 7.55 6.22
C SER A 103 -3.79 8.44 7.44
N THR A 104 -3.52 7.99 8.68
CA THR A 104 -3.80 8.80 9.88
C THR A 104 -2.91 10.06 9.94
N LEU A 105 -1.65 9.93 9.51
CA LEU A 105 -0.69 11.05 9.44
C LEU A 105 -1.05 12.11 8.38
N LEU A 106 -1.84 11.76 7.37
CA LEU A 106 -2.17 12.66 6.24
C LEU A 106 -3.63 13.13 6.20
N GLN A 107 -4.54 12.49 6.97
CA GLN A 107 -5.98 12.74 6.90
C GLN A 107 -6.55 13.58 8.06
N PHE A 108 -5.79 13.79 9.15
CA PHE A 108 -6.18 14.65 10.29
C PHE A 108 -7.58 14.38 10.91
N ASN A 109 -8.07 13.14 10.82
CA ASN A 109 -9.34 12.73 11.44
C ASN A 109 -9.16 12.53 12.96
N PHE A 110 -9.20 13.63 13.73
CA PHE A 110 -9.22 13.56 15.19
C PHE A 110 -10.67 13.59 15.72
N CYS A 111 -11.02 12.60 16.54
CA CYS A 111 -12.24 12.62 17.34
C CYS A 111 -11.90 12.94 18.80
N PRO A 112 -12.70 13.76 19.51
CA PRO A 112 -12.64 13.82 20.97
C PRO A 112 -12.89 12.43 21.58
N LYS A 113 -12.19 12.09 22.66
CA LYS A 113 -12.53 10.91 23.46
C LYS A 113 -13.78 11.22 24.28
N SER A 114 -14.91 10.64 23.92
CA SER A 114 -16.09 10.57 24.80
C SER A 114 -15.81 9.61 25.96
N SER A 115 -15.18 10.10 27.02
CA SER A 115 -14.97 9.33 28.25
C SER A 115 -16.29 9.17 29.00
N ILE A 116 -16.91 7.99 28.89
CA ILE A 116 -17.98 7.58 29.81
C ILE A 116 -17.32 7.14 31.12
N THR A 117 -16.86 8.12 31.89
CA THR A 117 -16.55 7.97 33.31
C THR A 117 -17.82 8.25 34.11
N THR A 118 -18.55 7.20 34.46
CA THR A 118 -19.64 7.27 35.45
C THR A 118 -19.08 7.72 36.81
N PRO A 119 -19.58 8.80 37.41
CA PRO A 119 -19.10 9.26 38.72
C PRO A 119 -19.46 8.27 39.84
N LEU A 120 -18.52 8.03 40.74
CA LEU A 120 -18.81 7.48 42.08
C LEU A 120 -19.24 8.61 43.00
N THR A 121 -20.49 8.57 43.47
CA THR A 121 -20.98 9.35 44.61
C THR A 121 -21.65 8.41 45.61
N ASN A 122 -21.24 8.51 46.89
CA ASN A 122 -21.64 7.59 47.96
C ASN A 122 -22.99 7.92 48.61
N SER A 123 -23.57 6.92 49.31
CA SER A 123 -24.72 6.99 50.23
C SER A 123 -26.07 7.35 49.58
N SER A 124 -27.21 6.75 49.96
CA SER A 124 -27.63 6.35 51.30
C SER A 124 -28.58 5.12 51.38
N TYR A 125 -28.45 4.33 52.46
CA TYR A 125 -29.47 3.59 53.22
C TYR A 125 -30.80 3.11 52.57
N GLN A 126 -31.05 1.79 52.70
CA GLN A 126 -32.33 1.13 53.12
C GLN A 126 -33.61 1.27 52.24
N ALA A 127 -34.52 0.29 52.14
CA ALA A 127 -34.64 -1.04 52.75
C ALA A 127 -35.56 -2.03 51.97
N ASN A 128 -35.34 -3.32 52.21
CA ASN A 128 -36.28 -4.45 52.41
C ASN A 128 -37.44 -4.81 51.44
N TYR A 129 -37.85 -6.08 51.60
CA TYR A 129 -39.00 -6.81 51.03
C TYR A 129 -38.93 -7.14 49.54
N GLU A 130 -39.38 -8.30 49.05
CA GLU A 130 -39.60 -9.68 49.51
C GLU A 130 -40.64 -10.26 48.54
N LYS A 131 -40.45 -11.50 48.06
CA LYS A 131 -41.51 -12.42 47.59
C LYS A 131 -42.35 -11.99 46.36
N ALA A 132 -43.06 -12.88 45.67
CA ALA A 132 -42.88 -14.33 45.40
C ALA A 132 -43.90 -14.75 44.31
N ASN A 133 -43.67 -15.91 43.66
CA ASN A 133 -44.68 -16.72 42.94
C ASN A 133 -45.33 -15.99 41.71
N GLU A 134 -46.10 -16.58 40.78
CA GLU A 134 -46.38 -17.95 40.26
C GLU A 134 -47.09 -17.78 38.88
N SER A 135 -47.38 -18.76 38.01
CA SER A 135 -47.08 -20.21 37.85
C SER A 135 -47.39 -20.63 36.39
N ASN A 136 -47.31 -21.94 36.07
CA ASN A 136 -48.23 -22.70 35.17
C ASN A 136 -48.47 -22.22 33.71
N CYS A 137 -48.04 -22.96 32.67
CA CYS A 137 -48.69 -24.17 32.06
C CYS A 137 -49.53 -23.84 30.80
N ALA A 138 -49.78 -24.72 29.81
CA ALA A 138 -49.21 -26.03 29.42
C ALA A 138 -49.70 -26.46 28.00
N ASN A 139 -49.39 -27.70 27.58
CA ASN A 139 -49.87 -28.47 26.40
C ASN A 139 -49.15 -28.20 25.05
N LYS A 140 -48.71 -29.18 24.22
CA LYS A 140 -49.17 -30.54 23.76
C LYS A 140 -50.11 -30.47 22.53
N SER A 141 -50.05 -31.34 21.50
CA SER A 141 -49.14 -32.46 21.14
C SER A 141 -49.43 -33.06 19.72
N SER A 142 -48.62 -34.04 19.25
CA SER A 142 -48.98 -35.21 18.35
C SER A 142 -49.40 -34.98 16.87
N ASN A 143 -49.28 -35.89 15.86
CA ASN A 143 -48.64 -37.24 15.71
C ASN A 143 -48.49 -37.71 14.21
N ASN A 144 -47.50 -38.60 13.93
CA ASN A 144 -47.35 -39.62 12.83
C ASN A 144 -47.48 -39.15 11.33
N HIS A 145 -47.47 -39.92 10.20
CA HIS A 145 -47.33 -41.36 9.75
C HIS A 145 -46.95 -41.38 8.21
N VAL A 146 -46.65 -42.43 7.39
CA VAL A 146 -46.42 -43.92 7.46
C VAL A 146 -45.44 -44.41 6.31
N LEU A 147 -45.72 -45.48 5.53
CA LEU A 147 -44.85 -46.15 4.50
C LEU A 147 -45.45 -46.15 3.05
N VAL A 148 -44.66 -46.50 2.01
CA VAL A 148 -44.85 -47.67 1.09
C VAL A 148 -43.70 -47.80 0.04
N GLU A 149 -43.39 -49.03 -0.40
CA GLU A 149 -42.38 -49.39 -1.43
C GLU A 149 -42.99 -49.66 -2.84
N PHE A 150 -42.17 -49.76 -3.90
CA PHE A 150 -42.23 -50.86 -4.91
C PHE A 150 -40.99 -50.89 -5.84
N ALA A 151 -40.76 -52.03 -6.53
CA ALA A 151 -39.65 -52.28 -7.48
C ALA A 151 -40.12 -52.12 -8.97
N SER A 152 -39.47 -52.53 -10.09
CA SER A 152 -38.38 -53.48 -10.41
C SER A 152 -37.95 -53.37 -11.94
N VAL A 153 -37.11 -54.31 -12.44
CA VAL A 153 -36.94 -54.74 -13.87
C VAL A 153 -35.84 -54.12 -14.78
N GLN A 154 -34.68 -54.82 -14.84
CA GLN A 154 -33.94 -55.41 -16.00
C GLN A 154 -33.56 -54.67 -17.32
N ASN A 155 -32.45 -55.17 -17.91
CA ASN A 155 -32.11 -55.33 -19.36
C ASN A 155 -31.70 -54.09 -20.21
N CYS A 156 -30.83 -54.20 -21.25
CA CYS A 156 -29.77 -55.18 -21.58
C CYS A 156 -28.83 -54.68 -22.71
N GLY A 157 -27.57 -55.15 -22.75
CA GLY A 157 -26.65 -55.06 -23.91
C GLY A 157 -26.00 -53.69 -24.17
N GLY A 158 -24.92 -53.59 -24.97
CA GLY A 158 -24.11 -54.66 -25.61
C GLY A 158 -23.02 -54.11 -26.55
N ASN A 159 -21.95 -54.89 -26.77
CA ASN A 159 -20.76 -54.65 -27.63
C ASN A 159 -19.85 -53.48 -27.18
N GLN A 160 -18.53 -53.59 -27.00
CA GLN A 160 -17.44 -54.24 -27.75
C GLN A 160 -17.07 -53.57 -29.09
N PHE A 161 -15.86 -52.99 -29.14
CA PHE A 161 -14.76 -53.47 -30.00
C PHE A 161 -13.39 -53.12 -29.37
N SER A 162 -12.27 -53.61 -29.91
CA SER A 162 -10.99 -53.73 -29.18
C SER A 162 -9.74 -53.68 -30.10
N SER A 163 -8.54 -53.50 -29.51
CA SER A 163 -7.18 -53.63 -30.13
C SER A 163 -6.85 -52.58 -31.23
N ASN A 164 -5.61 -52.26 -31.64
CA ASN A 164 -4.20 -52.61 -31.27
C ASN A 164 -3.25 -51.48 -31.84
N SER A 165 -1.92 -51.36 -31.70
CA SER A 165 -0.82 -52.08 -31.01
C SER A 165 0.45 -51.17 -30.84
N LEU A 166 1.65 -51.75 -30.67
CA LEU A 166 3.01 -51.19 -30.58
C LEU A 166 3.57 -50.66 -31.94
N GLY A 167 4.73 -49.97 -32.05
CA GLY A 167 5.70 -49.40 -31.08
C GLY A 167 7.17 -49.29 -31.59
N HIS A 168 8.11 -48.77 -30.76
CA HIS A 168 9.59 -48.63 -30.96
C HIS A 168 10.07 -47.71 -32.14
N VAL A 169 11.33 -47.22 -32.29
CA VAL A 169 12.73 -47.46 -31.80
C VAL A 169 13.43 -46.07 -31.58
N HIS A 170 14.04 -45.68 -30.44
CA HIS A 170 15.43 -45.87 -29.92
C HIS A 170 16.59 -45.16 -30.67
N CYS A 171 17.46 -44.42 -29.95
CA CYS A 171 18.94 -44.31 -30.12
C CYS A 171 19.56 -43.42 -29.01
N ASP A 172 20.82 -43.67 -28.65
CA ASP A 172 21.56 -43.07 -27.52
C ASP A 172 22.99 -42.61 -27.93
N ILE A 173 23.77 -42.01 -27.01
CA ILE A 173 25.22 -42.25 -26.71
C ILE A 173 25.91 -41.07 -25.97
N ASP A 174 26.23 -41.32 -24.69
CA ASP A 174 27.46 -41.11 -23.88
C ASP A 174 28.32 -39.81 -23.81
N THR A 175 28.35 -39.26 -22.59
CA THR A 175 29.49 -38.82 -21.71
C THR A 175 30.87 -38.36 -22.25
N SER A 176 31.45 -37.29 -21.66
CA SER A 176 32.60 -37.36 -20.69
C SER A 176 33.22 -36.00 -20.25
N ASP A 177 33.84 -36.02 -19.06
CA ASP A 177 35.02 -35.29 -18.50
C ASP A 177 35.25 -33.75 -18.58
N ALA A 178 35.08 -33.12 -17.40
CA ALA A 178 36.08 -32.46 -16.54
C ALA A 178 37.13 -31.39 -17.00
N ALA A 179 37.35 -30.43 -16.07
CA ALA A 179 38.62 -29.75 -15.71
C ALA A 179 39.09 -28.43 -16.39
N SER A 180 39.10 -27.36 -15.57
CA SER A 180 40.24 -26.47 -15.25
C SER A 180 40.89 -25.48 -16.27
N ILE A 181 40.84 -24.19 -15.86
CA ILE A 181 41.97 -23.23 -15.73
C ILE A 181 42.45 -22.39 -16.96
N GLU A 182 42.49 -21.06 -16.71
CA GLU A 182 43.35 -19.98 -17.25
C GLU A 182 43.34 -19.49 -18.74
N ASN A 183 42.81 -18.26 -18.88
CA ASN A 183 43.48 -17.03 -19.36
C ASN A 183 43.84 -16.72 -20.86
N ILE A 184 43.59 -15.43 -21.18
CA ILE A 184 44.40 -14.50 -22.01
C ILE A 184 44.26 -14.54 -23.56
N VAL A 185 43.59 -13.47 -24.07
CA VAL A 185 43.90 -12.70 -25.32
C VAL A 185 43.62 -13.38 -26.68
N ASN A 186 43.03 -12.75 -27.71
CA ASN A 186 42.75 -11.32 -27.97
C ASN A 186 41.41 -11.03 -28.70
N GLU A 187 41.00 -9.76 -28.67
CA GLU A 187 40.23 -9.00 -29.69
C GLU A 187 39.16 -9.69 -30.56
N ARG A 188 37.89 -9.30 -30.33
CA ARG A 188 37.06 -8.63 -31.37
C ARG A 188 35.93 -7.80 -30.75
N THR A 189 35.79 -6.56 -31.21
CA THR A 189 34.89 -5.55 -30.64
C THR A 189 33.46 -5.68 -31.14
N ILE A 190 32.49 -5.69 -30.21
CA ILE A 190 31.06 -5.42 -30.47
C ILE A 190 30.58 -4.41 -29.40
N PRO A 191 29.80 -3.35 -29.73
CA PRO A 191 29.51 -2.29 -28.78
C PRO A 191 28.42 -2.69 -27.77
N HIS A 192 28.77 -2.76 -26.49
CA HIS A 192 27.77 -2.78 -25.41
C HIS A 192 27.21 -1.37 -25.18
N HIS A 193 25.98 -1.12 -25.63
CA HIS A 193 25.20 0.03 -25.16
C HIS A 193 24.69 -0.20 -23.73
N GLY A 194 25.58 -0.07 -22.75
CA GLY A 194 25.19 0.09 -21.36
C GLY A 194 24.52 1.46 -21.18
N VAL A 195 23.25 1.47 -20.79
CA VAL A 195 22.52 2.72 -20.49
C VAL A 195 22.86 3.17 -19.08
N ASP A 196 24.07 3.72 -18.92
CA ASP A 196 24.37 4.56 -17.76
C ASP A 196 23.43 5.76 -17.77
N LEU A 197 22.67 5.94 -16.68
CA LEU A 197 21.80 7.10 -16.53
C LEU A 197 22.69 8.37 -16.57
N PRO A 198 22.48 9.30 -17.51
CA PRO A 198 23.41 10.40 -17.72
C PRO A 198 23.66 11.18 -16.43
N SER A 199 24.93 11.47 -16.14
CA SER A 199 25.31 12.35 -15.04
C SER A 199 24.77 13.77 -15.33
N LEU A 200 23.55 14.06 -14.89
CA LEU A 200 22.75 15.22 -15.30
C LEU A 200 23.52 16.53 -15.11
N ASN A 201 24.07 17.02 -16.21
CA ASN A 201 24.96 18.16 -16.25
C ASN A 201 24.14 19.45 -16.39
N MET A 202 23.32 19.75 -15.37
CA MET A 202 22.62 21.03 -15.30
C MET A 202 23.63 22.17 -15.42
N HIS A 203 23.28 23.20 -16.19
CA HIS A 203 24.07 24.43 -16.29
C HIS A 203 24.14 25.12 -14.93
N CYS A 204 25.24 24.86 -14.21
CA CYS A 204 25.53 25.47 -12.93
C CYS A 204 26.10 26.87 -13.17
N GLN A 205 25.53 27.88 -12.51
CA GLN A 205 26.04 29.25 -12.56
C GLN A 205 27.47 29.29 -12.00
N SER A 206 28.44 29.63 -12.86
CA SER A 206 29.87 29.81 -12.57
C SER A 206 30.41 29.03 -11.36
N LEU A 207 30.61 27.72 -11.52
CA LEU A 207 31.26 26.87 -10.52
C LEU A 207 32.58 27.49 -10.04
N LYS A 208 32.68 27.75 -8.73
CA LYS A 208 33.94 28.13 -8.06
C LYS A 208 34.87 26.91 -7.93
N ILE A 209 35.45 26.51 -9.06
CA ILE A 209 36.59 25.59 -9.08
C ILE A 209 37.86 26.44 -8.91
N PRO A 210 38.80 26.05 -8.04
CA PRO A 210 40.03 26.82 -7.84
C PRO A 210 40.82 26.97 -9.14
N ARG A 211 41.08 28.23 -9.52
CA ARG A 211 41.90 28.62 -10.67
C ARG A 211 43.39 28.53 -10.34
N LEU A 212 43.89 27.34 -10.02
CA LEU A 212 45.34 27.10 -10.06
C LEU A 212 45.77 27.09 -11.53
N GLY A 213 46.25 28.24 -12.00
CA GLY A 213 46.81 28.43 -13.33
C GLY A 213 48.21 27.83 -13.46
N SER A 214 48.64 27.63 -14.70
CA SER A 214 50.03 27.32 -15.03
C SER A 214 50.86 28.61 -15.11
N ASN A 215 52.01 28.60 -14.43
CA ASN A 215 53.08 29.60 -14.39
C ASN A 215 52.88 30.81 -13.45
N GLU A 216 53.97 31.09 -12.74
CA GLU A 216 54.36 32.35 -12.07
C GLU A 216 53.49 32.90 -10.92
N ALA A 217 53.88 32.48 -9.71
CA ALA A 217 54.04 33.32 -8.52
C ALA A 217 52.80 34.04 -7.94
N GLU A 218 51.82 33.28 -7.46
CA GLU A 218 51.05 33.68 -6.26
C GLU A 218 50.55 32.42 -5.51
N ASP A 219 51.00 32.22 -4.26
CA ASP A 219 50.57 31.11 -3.39
C ASP A 219 49.13 31.33 -2.92
N SER A 220 48.19 30.86 -3.74
CA SER A 220 46.76 30.88 -3.42
C SER A 220 46.38 29.68 -2.54
N ASP A 221 46.56 29.83 -1.23
CA ASP A 221 46.00 28.93 -0.21
C ASP A 221 44.52 28.66 -0.50
N PHE A 222 44.19 27.40 -0.83
CA PHE A 222 42.80 27.04 -1.16
C PHE A 222 41.96 26.99 0.11
N VAL A 223 41.29 28.10 0.41
CA VAL A 223 40.35 28.27 1.52
C VAL A 223 38.96 28.50 0.95
N GLU A 224 38.07 27.51 1.06
CA GLU A 224 36.67 27.64 0.65
C GLU A 224 35.69 27.41 1.81
N THR A 225 34.49 27.98 1.66
CA THR A 225 33.49 28.06 2.73
C THR A 225 32.21 27.33 2.35
N LEU A 226 31.90 26.25 3.08
CA LEU A 226 30.71 25.43 2.88
C LEU A 226 29.67 25.75 3.97
N GLU A 227 28.41 25.95 3.57
CA GLU A 227 27.31 26.12 4.52
C GLU A 227 26.47 24.84 4.59
N THR A 228 26.30 24.29 5.79
CA THR A 228 25.67 22.99 6.02
C THR A 228 25.04 22.94 7.42
N PHE A 229 24.72 21.76 7.95
CA PHE A 229 24.09 21.62 9.26
C PHE A 229 24.47 20.32 9.99
N ILE A 230 24.42 20.35 11.33
CA ILE A 230 24.66 19.17 12.17
C ILE A 230 23.40 18.28 12.20
N VAL A 231 23.57 16.99 11.91
CA VAL A 231 22.55 15.93 12.04
C VAL A 231 22.84 15.01 13.24
N GLY A 232 21.93 14.08 13.55
CA GLY A 232 22.11 13.08 14.61
C GLY A 232 21.84 13.57 16.05
N ARG A 233 21.73 14.89 16.27
CA ARG A 233 21.59 15.54 17.60
C ARG A 233 20.55 14.94 18.56
N ARG A 234 19.52 14.26 18.05
CA ARG A 234 18.49 13.57 18.86
C ARG A 234 19.07 12.48 19.79
N PHE A 235 20.27 11.98 19.52
CA PHE A 235 20.93 10.94 20.31
C PHE A 235 21.86 11.51 21.41
N HIS A 236 21.96 12.83 21.55
CA HIS A 236 22.84 13.49 22.52
C HIS A 236 22.01 14.45 23.38
N GLN A 237 21.71 14.04 24.61
CA GLN A 237 20.84 14.81 25.50
C GLN A 237 21.58 16.03 26.09
N ASN A 238 20.83 17.11 26.31
CA ASN A 238 21.22 18.28 27.12
C ASN A 238 22.50 19.05 26.68
N ILE A 239 22.91 19.00 25.41
CA ILE A 239 23.99 19.87 24.90
C ILE A 239 23.45 21.28 24.60
N GLU A 240 23.92 22.27 25.37
CA GLU A 240 23.70 23.70 25.12
C GLU A 240 24.37 24.14 23.80
N LEU A 241 23.70 24.99 23.02
CA LEU A 241 24.24 25.55 21.78
C LEU A 241 24.50 27.05 21.93
N ARG A 242 25.67 27.51 21.48
CA ARG A 242 26.05 28.92 21.46
C ARG A 242 26.29 29.39 20.02
N HIS A 243 25.67 30.50 19.65
CA HIS A 243 25.86 31.14 18.34
C HIS A 243 27.33 31.54 18.16
N GLY A 244 27.91 31.31 16.97
CA GLY A 244 29.30 31.62 16.66
C GLY A 244 30.35 30.68 17.29
N ALA A 245 29.94 29.68 18.10
CA ALA A 245 30.89 28.78 18.73
C ALA A 245 31.69 27.95 17.72
N SER A 246 33.00 27.89 17.93
CA SER A 246 33.96 27.18 17.07
C SER A 246 33.82 25.66 17.19
N LEU A 247 33.84 25.00 16.05
CA LEU A 247 33.68 23.56 15.88
C LEU A 247 34.92 22.97 15.20
N SER A 248 35.20 21.72 15.50
CA SER A 248 36.12 20.88 14.71
C SER A 248 35.38 19.63 14.23
N VAL A 249 35.93 19.00 13.19
CA VAL A 249 35.38 17.77 12.61
C VAL A 249 36.43 16.67 12.60
N LEU A 250 36.00 15.43 12.77
CA LEU A 250 36.87 14.25 12.80
C LEU A 250 36.17 13.07 12.11
N ARG A 251 36.96 12.21 11.47
CA ARG A 251 36.45 11.02 10.80
C ARG A 251 36.10 9.91 11.79
N ASP A 252 35.03 9.19 11.47
CA ASP A 252 34.46 8.12 12.29
C ASP A 252 34.28 6.88 11.42
N SER A 253 35.36 6.10 11.23
CA SER A 253 35.36 4.87 10.42
C SER A 253 34.53 3.76 11.03
N GLU A 254 34.53 3.65 12.36
CA GLU A 254 33.87 2.61 13.16
C GLU A 254 32.34 2.78 13.24
N ASN A 255 31.75 3.73 12.51
CA ASN A 255 30.33 4.02 12.61
C ASN A 255 29.49 2.95 11.93
N SER A 256 28.83 2.10 12.73
CA SER A 256 28.04 0.95 12.26
C SER A 256 26.88 1.28 11.32
N ASN A 257 26.55 2.55 11.11
CA ASN A 257 25.48 3.01 10.21
C ASN A 257 26.03 3.68 8.93
N ASP A 258 27.25 4.21 8.96
CA ASP A 258 27.85 4.93 7.85
C ASP A 258 29.39 5.03 7.94
N ILE A 259 30.12 4.17 7.21
CA ILE A 259 31.61 4.16 7.16
C ILE A 259 32.25 5.51 6.77
N HIS A 260 31.47 6.40 6.16
CA HIS A 260 31.88 7.74 5.73
C HIS A 260 31.66 8.83 6.79
N ALA A 261 31.12 8.48 7.97
CA ALA A 261 30.71 9.43 8.99
C ALA A 261 31.82 10.41 9.40
N ILE A 262 31.39 11.65 9.65
CA ILE A 262 32.23 12.74 10.17
C ILE A 262 31.54 13.30 11.41
N LYS A 263 32.18 13.11 12.57
CA LYS A 263 31.77 13.67 13.87
C LYS A 263 32.03 15.17 13.90
N VAL A 264 31.19 15.90 14.64
CA VAL A 264 31.31 17.35 14.91
C VAL A 264 31.36 17.56 16.41
N TYR A 265 32.32 18.35 16.89
CA TYR A 265 32.56 18.62 18.32
C TYR A 265 33.04 20.08 18.52
N TYR A 266 33.04 20.57 19.75
CA TYR A 266 33.55 21.91 20.07
C TYR A 266 35.08 21.97 20.00
N ALA A 267 35.62 23.03 19.40
CA ALA A 267 37.07 23.16 19.18
C ALA A 267 37.91 23.46 20.44
N TYR A 268 37.26 23.79 21.57
CA TYR A 268 37.88 24.24 22.82
C TYR A 268 37.35 23.53 24.07
N ALA A 269 36.72 22.36 23.91
CA ALA A 269 36.27 21.55 25.03
C ALA A 269 37.31 20.47 25.36
N GLU A 270 37.71 20.36 26.63
CA GLU A 270 38.52 19.23 27.13
C GLU A 270 37.73 17.91 27.17
N SER A 271 36.41 17.97 26.93
CA SER A 271 35.55 16.81 26.73
C SER A 271 35.28 16.57 25.24
N GLU A 272 35.34 15.31 24.81
CA GLU A 272 35.00 14.85 23.45
C GLU A 272 33.47 14.87 23.17
N GLN A 273 32.77 15.89 23.68
CA GLN A 273 31.31 15.96 23.65
C GLN A 273 30.80 16.21 22.22
N THR A 274 30.56 15.11 21.51
CA THR A 274 30.08 15.09 20.13
C THR A 274 28.73 15.81 20.05
N LEU A 275 28.67 16.86 19.24
CA LEU A 275 27.45 17.62 18.95
C LEU A 275 26.51 16.88 18.00
N GLY A 276 27.09 16.02 17.16
CA GLY A 276 26.41 15.23 16.13
C GLY A 276 27.35 14.95 14.96
N TYR A 277 26.79 14.83 13.76
CA TYR A 277 27.51 14.44 12.55
C TYR A 277 27.24 15.41 11.40
N LEU A 278 28.08 15.40 10.36
CA LEU A 278 27.75 16.02 9.07
C LEU A 278 26.72 15.19 8.29
N PRO A 279 25.96 15.77 7.33
CA PRO A 279 24.98 15.03 6.54
C PRO A 279 25.65 13.94 5.70
N ARG A 280 25.04 12.75 5.61
CA ARG A 280 25.62 11.55 4.97
C ARG A 280 26.16 11.77 3.55
N GLU A 281 25.41 12.45 2.69
CA GLU A 281 25.88 12.75 1.31
C GLU A 281 27.17 13.59 1.32
N LEU A 282 27.27 14.56 2.22
CA LEU A 282 28.43 15.44 2.36
C LEU A 282 29.60 14.70 3.00
N ALA A 283 29.31 13.85 4.00
CA ALA A 283 30.30 13.01 4.66
C ALA A 283 30.96 12.02 3.69
N ARG A 284 30.18 11.41 2.78
CA ARG A 284 30.70 10.56 1.69
C ARG A 284 31.63 11.27 0.71
N CYS A 285 31.39 12.56 0.43
CA CYS A 285 32.24 13.34 -0.49
C CYS A 285 33.46 13.97 0.22
N LEU A 286 33.35 14.34 1.50
CA LEU A 286 34.47 14.89 2.28
C LEU A 286 35.41 13.82 2.86
N SER A 287 34.91 12.63 3.22
CA SER A 287 35.74 11.59 3.85
C SER A 287 36.99 11.21 3.04
N PRO A 288 36.95 10.97 1.72
CA PRO A 288 38.16 10.65 0.95
C PRO A 288 39.18 11.79 0.86
N LEU A 289 38.78 13.03 1.16
CA LEU A 289 39.68 14.19 1.21
C LEU A 289 40.32 14.37 2.60
N ILE A 290 39.56 14.08 3.67
CA ILE A 290 40.05 14.12 5.06
C ILE A 290 40.93 12.89 5.36
N ASP A 291 40.50 11.68 4.96
CA ASP A 291 41.24 10.43 5.17
C ASP A 291 42.61 10.46 4.46
N LYS A 292 42.70 11.15 3.31
CA LYS A 292 43.97 11.41 2.60
C LYS A 292 44.75 12.63 3.11
N ASN A 293 44.34 13.25 4.23
CA ASN A 293 44.93 14.47 4.81
C ASN A 293 45.03 15.67 3.84
N LYS A 294 44.25 15.70 2.75
CA LYS A 294 44.29 16.77 1.74
C LYS A 294 43.59 18.05 2.17
N ILE A 295 42.67 17.96 3.14
CA ILE A 295 41.85 19.09 3.55
C ILE A 295 41.62 19.08 5.07
N LYS A 296 41.72 20.26 5.69
CA LYS A 296 41.41 20.50 7.09
C LYS A 296 40.19 21.41 7.16
N CYS A 297 39.11 20.95 7.77
CA CYS A 297 37.90 21.75 7.95
C CYS A 297 37.74 22.15 9.42
N GLN A 298 37.46 23.43 9.67
CA GLN A 298 37.00 23.96 10.95
C GLN A 298 35.62 24.61 10.77
N GLY A 299 34.83 24.68 11.83
CA GLY A 299 33.44 25.15 11.74
C GLY A 299 33.07 26.25 12.73
N SER A 300 31.91 26.85 12.48
CA SER A 300 31.24 27.78 13.40
C SER A 300 29.72 27.65 13.29
N ILE A 301 28.99 27.67 14.42
CA ILE A 301 27.52 27.71 14.42
C ILE A 301 27.02 29.06 13.88
N THR A 302 26.25 29.06 12.78
CA THR A 302 25.76 30.29 12.13
C THR A 302 24.39 30.74 12.59
N SER A 303 23.59 29.85 13.18
CA SER A 303 22.32 30.21 13.82
C SER A 303 21.86 29.11 14.80
N LEU A 304 20.95 29.46 15.71
CA LEU A 304 20.37 28.51 16.65
C LEU A 304 19.01 28.01 16.14
N PRO A 305 18.71 26.70 16.18
CA PRO A 305 17.45 26.16 15.71
C PRO A 305 16.29 26.57 16.64
N LYS A 306 15.12 26.83 16.05
CA LYS A 306 13.88 27.18 16.79
C LYS A 306 13.35 26.05 17.70
N HIS A 307 13.88 24.83 17.57
CA HIS A 307 13.52 23.66 18.37
C HIS A 307 14.80 22.92 18.83
N PRO A 308 14.85 22.36 20.06
CA PRO A 308 16.07 21.77 20.63
C PRO A 308 16.74 20.69 19.79
N HIS A 309 15.94 19.92 19.03
CA HIS A 309 16.40 18.83 18.16
C HIS A 309 16.48 19.21 16.67
N GLY A 310 16.28 20.48 16.33
CA GLY A 310 16.43 20.97 14.96
C GLY A 310 17.87 20.80 14.46
N ALA A 311 18.01 20.68 13.13
CA ALA A 311 19.30 20.77 12.46
C ALA A 311 19.95 22.12 12.81
N VAL A 312 21.22 22.11 13.20
CA VAL A 312 21.97 23.31 13.60
C VAL A 312 22.76 23.81 12.41
N PRO A 313 22.45 24.99 11.83
CA PRO A 313 23.22 25.53 10.72
C PRO A 313 24.64 25.87 11.15
N ILE A 314 25.60 25.44 10.33
CA ILE A 314 27.03 25.66 10.53
C ILE A 314 27.67 26.12 9.23
N ARG A 315 28.75 26.87 9.37
CA ARG A 315 29.68 27.20 8.29
C ARG A 315 30.96 26.42 8.54
N LEU A 316 31.43 25.67 7.55
CA LEU A 316 32.70 24.98 7.53
C LEU A 316 33.67 25.76 6.63
N VAL A 317 34.77 26.23 7.20
CA VAL A 317 35.93 26.72 6.43
C VAL A 317 36.85 25.52 6.21
N CYS A 318 37.04 25.14 4.95
CA CYS A 318 37.86 24.00 4.57
C CYS A 318 39.08 24.50 3.78
N GLN A 319 40.27 24.16 4.30
CA GLN A 319 41.56 24.59 3.79
C GLN A 319 42.30 23.39 3.20
N MET A 320 42.83 23.50 1.98
CA MET A 320 43.72 22.48 1.43
C MET A 320 45.02 22.44 2.24
N VAL A 321 45.50 21.24 2.54
CA VAL A 321 46.77 21.04 3.24
C VAL A 321 47.79 20.57 2.20
N ILE A 322 48.64 21.50 1.75
CA ILE A 322 49.76 21.17 0.87
C ILE A 322 50.85 20.54 1.73
N LYS A 323 51.28 19.33 1.38
CA LYS A 323 52.47 18.67 1.94
C LYS A 323 53.48 18.42 0.82
N ASP A 324 54.47 19.30 0.78
CA ASP A 324 55.65 19.28 -0.08
C ASP A 324 55.39 19.35 -1.61
N ASN A 325 56.41 19.80 -2.34
CA ASN A 325 56.30 20.27 -3.74
C ASN A 325 56.23 19.14 -4.80
N SER A 326 55.70 17.97 -4.45
CA SER A 326 55.60 16.80 -5.33
C SER A 326 54.18 16.23 -5.47
N MET A 327 53.14 17.08 -5.44
CA MET A 327 51.77 16.65 -5.70
C MET A 327 51.53 16.44 -7.22
N GLU A 328 51.51 15.17 -7.63
CA GLU A 328 51.29 14.72 -9.00
C GLU A 328 50.01 15.28 -9.64
N SER A 329 50.04 15.44 -10.97
CA SER A 329 48.92 15.98 -11.76
C SER A 329 47.62 15.18 -11.58
N VAL A 330 47.71 13.85 -11.58
CA VAL A 330 46.59 12.91 -11.40
C VAL A 330 45.89 13.11 -10.05
N ASP A 331 46.66 13.34 -8.99
CA ASP A 331 46.12 13.48 -7.63
C ASP A 331 45.45 14.85 -7.40
N ARG A 332 45.84 15.86 -8.19
CA ARG A 332 45.22 17.19 -8.30
C ARG A 332 43.94 17.18 -9.13
N GLU A 333 43.89 16.41 -10.22
CA GLU A 333 42.68 16.15 -11.01
C GLU A 333 41.62 15.43 -10.17
N THR A 334 42.06 14.39 -9.43
CA THR A 334 41.22 13.63 -8.48
C THR A 334 40.64 14.53 -7.39
N PHE A 335 41.42 15.49 -6.87
CA PHE A 335 40.93 16.49 -5.93
C PHE A 335 39.84 17.38 -6.56
N LYS A 336 40.04 17.90 -7.78
CA LYS A 336 39.04 18.72 -8.48
C LYS A 336 37.72 17.96 -8.68
N LEU A 337 37.76 16.69 -9.04
CA LEU A 337 36.57 15.84 -9.22
C LEU A 337 35.80 15.66 -7.90
N LEU A 338 36.49 15.24 -6.84
CA LEU A 338 35.87 15.06 -5.51
C LEU A 338 35.33 16.39 -4.95
N TRP A 339 36.08 17.49 -5.09
CA TRP A 339 35.64 18.80 -4.61
C TRP A 339 34.44 19.35 -5.38
N ARG A 340 34.38 19.14 -6.70
CA ARG A 340 33.19 19.47 -7.50
C ARG A 340 31.95 18.76 -6.95
N ASP A 341 32.09 17.52 -6.48
CA ASP A 341 30.98 16.76 -5.90
C ASP A 341 30.67 17.16 -4.45
N VAL A 342 31.65 17.63 -3.66
CA VAL A 342 31.41 18.31 -2.37
C VAL A 342 30.57 19.58 -2.57
N VAL A 343 30.99 20.48 -3.48
CA VAL A 343 30.25 21.72 -3.80
C VAL A 343 28.85 21.38 -4.31
N ARG A 344 28.74 20.40 -5.22
CA ARG A 344 27.45 19.89 -5.72
C ARG A 344 26.54 19.49 -4.56
N VAL A 345 26.99 18.67 -3.62
CA VAL A 345 26.17 18.23 -2.48
C VAL A 345 25.79 19.39 -1.56
N VAL A 346 26.70 20.34 -1.30
CA VAL A 346 26.43 21.52 -0.47
C VAL A 346 25.34 22.41 -1.09
N ASP A 347 25.38 22.65 -2.40
CA ASP A 347 24.33 23.40 -3.08
C ASP A 347 23.01 22.63 -3.16
N HIS A 348 23.05 21.30 -3.36
CA HIS A 348 21.85 20.47 -3.32
C HIS A 348 21.20 20.42 -1.93
N ALA A 349 21.96 20.60 -0.85
CA ALA A 349 21.44 20.69 0.51
C ALA A 349 20.70 22.01 0.81
N LYS A 350 20.87 23.05 -0.04
CA LYS A 350 20.11 24.31 0.04
C LYS A 350 18.72 24.19 -0.59
N THR A 351 18.52 23.29 -1.55
CA THR A 351 17.22 23.04 -2.17
C THR A 351 16.36 22.12 -1.29
N PRO A 352 15.11 22.49 -0.95
CA PRO A 352 14.21 21.59 -0.20
C PRO A 352 14.00 20.27 -0.94
N GLY A 353 14.29 19.15 -0.28
CA GLY A 353 14.35 17.84 -0.95
C GLY A 353 13.10 17.47 -1.74
N TYR A 354 11.90 17.83 -1.27
CA TYR A 354 10.64 17.57 -1.97
C TYR A 354 10.55 18.27 -3.36
N GLN A 355 11.20 19.43 -3.52
CA GLN A 355 11.28 20.15 -4.80
C GLN A 355 12.18 19.40 -5.79
N ARG A 356 13.37 18.96 -5.33
CA ARG A 356 14.30 18.13 -6.11
C ARG A 356 13.64 16.81 -6.56
N ASN A 357 12.92 16.16 -5.65
CA ASN A 357 12.21 14.90 -5.91
C ASN A 357 11.12 15.07 -6.99
N PHE A 358 10.38 16.18 -6.95
CA PHE A 358 9.36 16.48 -7.96
C PHE A 358 9.97 16.83 -9.33
N ARG A 359 11.05 17.62 -9.38
CA ARG A 359 11.85 17.85 -10.61
C ARG A 359 12.29 16.52 -11.22
N LEU A 360 12.86 15.61 -10.41
CA LEU A 360 13.30 14.28 -10.84
C LEU A 360 12.15 13.44 -11.43
N LEU A 361 10.98 13.43 -10.79
CA LEU A 361 9.80 12.71 -11.25
C LEU A 361 9.29 13.22 -12.61
N VAL A 362 9.21 14.54 -12.81
CA VAL A 362 8.79 15.14 -14.09
C VAL A 362 9.85 14.87 -15.19
N GLN A 363 11.14 15.10 -14.89
CA GLN A 363 12.24 14.87 -15.83
C GLN A 363 12.34 13.40 -16.25
N TYR A 364 12.17 12.46 -15.31
CA TYR A 364 12.18 11.03 -15.60
C TYR A 364 11.08 10.65 -16.60
N VAL A 365 9.85 11.14 -16.40
CA VAL A 365 8.72 10.80 -17.29
C VAL A 365 8.88 11.46 -18.66
N LEU A 366 9.30 12.73 -18.72
CA LEU A 366 9.58 13.39 -20.00
C LEU A 366 10.73 12.74 -20.79
N HIS A 367 11.68 12.09 -20.11
CA HIS A 367 12.77 11.37 -20.79
C HIS A 367 12.35 9.97 -21.27
N ASN A 368 11.60 9.20 -20.46
CA ASN A 368 11.32 7.78 -20.72
C ASN A 368 9.95 7.51 -21.37
N HIS A 369 9.05 8.50 -21.42
CA HIS A 369 7.66 8.34 -21.85
C HIS A 369 7.16 9.49 -22.74
N LEU A 370 8.06 10.20 -23.41
CA LEU A 370 7.75 11.36 -24.25
C LEU A 370 6.65 11.06 -25.30
N HIS A 371 6.67 9.86 -25.89
CA HIS A 371 5.73 9.39 -26.91
C HIS A 371 4.27 9.27 -26.44
N LEU A 372 4.00 9.39 -25.14
CA LEU A 372 2.66 9.34 -24.57
C LEU A 372 2.00 10.72 -24.43
N PHE A 373 2.75 11.80 -24.62
CA PHE A 373 2.32 13.19 -24.47
C PHE A 373 2.25 13.92 -25.82
N VAL A 374 1.43 14.96 -25.90
CA VAL A 374 1.44 15.91 -27.04
C VAL A 374 2.38 17.09 -26.75
N ASP A 375 2.69 17.89 -27.76
CA ASP A 375 3.64 19.00 -27.64
C ASP A 375 3.20 20.05 -26.61
N GLU A 376 1.91 20.30 -26.46
CA GLU A 376 1.37 21.24 -25.46
C GLU A 376 1.53 20.69 -24.03
N GLU A 377 1.26 19.40 -23.82
CA GLU A 377 1.45 18.73 -22.51
C GLU A 377 2.94 18.63 -22.13
N THR A 378 3.79 18.35 -23.13
CA THR A 378 5.24 18.29 -23.00
C THR A 378 5.82 19.66 -22.66
N SER A 379 5.39 20.70 -23.38
CA SER A 379 5.79 22.10 -23.13
C SER A 379 5.31 22.57 -21.76
N PHE A 380 4.08 22.21 -21.37
CA PHE A 380 3.53 22.52 -20.05
C PHE A 380 4.35 21.88 -18.93
N LEU A 381 4.62 20.57 -18.99
CA LEU A 381 5.43 19.87 -17.99
C LEU A 381 6.89 20.35 -17.99
N GLY A 382 7.46 20.67 -19.15
CA GLY A 382 8.79 21.25 -19.28
C GLY A 382 8.92 22.61 -18.60
N SER A 383 7.89 23.47 -18.72
CA SER A 383 7.88 24.83 -18.16
C SER A 383 8.03 24.86 -16.64
N PHE A 384 7.69 23.78 -15.93
CA PHE A 384 7.91 23.68 -14.48
C PHE A 384 9.36 23.95 -14.08
N ASN A 385 10.34 23.58 -14.93
CA ASN A 385 11.76 23.80 -14.65
C ASN A 385 12.19 25.26 -14.85
N LEU A 386 11.40 26.07 -15.57
CA LEU A 386 11.65 27.49 -15.83
C LEU A 386 11.11 28.40 -14.72
N LEU A 387 10.14 27.91 -13.93
CA LEU A 387 9.58 28.60 -12.76
C LEU A 387 10.64 28.89 -11.70
N SER A 388 10.47 29.98 -10.94
CA SER A 388 11.27 30.29 -9.77
C SER A 388 11.19 29.20 -8.70
N ASP A 389 12.24 29.11 -7.88
CA ASP A 389 12.32 28.15 -6.78
C ASP A 389 11.15 28.29 -5.79
N ASP A 390 10.70 29.52 -5.51
CA ASP A 390 9.54 29.81 -4.66
C ASP A 390 8.22 29.31 -5.27
N ALA A 391 8.01 29.53 -6.58
CA ALA A 391 6.86 29.01 -7.32
C ALA A 391 6.83 27.48 -7.32
N GLN A 392 7.96 26.84 -7.64
CA GLN A 392 8.06 25.37 -7.63
C GLN A 392 7.82 24.78 -6.23
N ARG A 393 8.37 25.39 -5.18
CA ARG A 393 8.14 24.97 -3.78
C ARG A 393 6.67 25.11 -3.40
N LEU A 394 6.04 26.23 -3.75
CA LEU A 394 4.64 26.49 -3.42
C LEU A 394 3.71 25.50 -4.13
N PHE A 395 3.97 25.23 -5.41
CA PHE A 395 3.20 24.27 -6.18
C PHE A 395 3.20 22.89 -5.53
N VAL A 396 4.38 22.34 -5.21
CA VAL A 396 4.49 20.99 -4.61
C VAL A 396 3.89 20.95 -3.19
N ARG A 397 4.00 22.05 -2.42
CA ARG A 397 3.34 22.19 -1.11
C ARG A 397 1.81 22.16 -1.20
N LEU A 398 1.20 22.82 -2.19
CA LEU A 398 -0.27 22.77 -2.36
C LEU A 398 -0.73 21.48 -3.05
N TYR A 399 0.04 20.92 -3.98
CA TYR A 399 -0.28 19.64 -4.62
C TYR A 399 -0.33 18.48 -3.63
N THR A 400 0.56 18.46 -2.64
CA THR A 400 0.57 17.41 -1.61
C THR A 400 -0.53 17.55 -0.55
N ARG A 401 -0.99 18.78 -0.24
CA ARG A 401 -2.07 19.06 0.72
C ARG A 401 -3.45 18.61 0.21
N LYS A 402 -4.43 18.54 1.13
CA LYS A 402 -5.85 18.38 0.77
C LYS A 402 -6.39 19.70 0.21
N GLY A 403 -6.91 19.67 -1.02
CA GLY A 403 -7.58 20.78 -1.72
C GLY A 403 -9.07 20.47 -2.00
N PRO A 404 -9.67 20.99 -3.09
CA PRO A 404 -9.00 21.59 -4.25
C PRO A 404 -8.65 23.09 -4.11
N TRP A 405 -9.42 23.86 -3.34
CA TRP A 405 -9.23 25.30 -3.16
C TRP A 405 -8.41 25.63 -1.91
N PHE A 406 -7.61 26.71 -1.98
CA PHE A 406 -6.77 27.22 -0.89
C PHE A 406 -6.91 28.75 -0.78
N ARG A 407 -7.24 29.28 0.41
CA ARG A 407 -7.21 30.74 0.65
C ARG A 407 -5.80 31.28 0.60
N MET A 408 -5.56 32.38 -0.11
CA MET A 408 -4.25 33.04 -0.12
C MET A 408 -3.80 33.49 1.28
N ALA A 409 -4.73 33.88 2.15
CA ALA A 409 -4.45 34.26 3.55
C ALA A 409 -3.89 33.11 4.41
N ASN A 410 -4.12 31.84 4.01
CA ASN A 410 -3.69 30.65 4.75
C ASN A 410 -2.43 30.00 4.15
N ILE A 411 -1.76 30.70 3.21
CA ILE A 411 -0.52 30.27 2.56
C ILE A 411 0.66 31.01 3.19
N SER A 412 1.39 30.31 4.06
CA SER A 412 2.65 30.78 4.65
C SER A 412 3.57 29.59 4.88
N TYR A 413 4.80 29.68 4.38
CA TYR A 413 5.83 28.64 4.47
C TYR A 413 7.19 29.33 4.68
N PRO A 414 7.99 28.99 5.70
CA PRO A 414 9.26 29.68 5.97
C PRO A 414 10.32 29.61 4.85
N GLU A 415 10.20 28.60 3.97
CA GLU A 415 11.11 28.35 2.84
C GLU A 415 10.68 29.01 1.52
N ILE A 416 9.66 29.89 1.55
CA ILE A 416 9.12 30.60 0.38
C ILE A 416 9.06 32.09 0.72
N SER A 417 9.80 32.90 -0.04
CA SER A 417 10.09 34.31 0.27
C SER A 417 8.91 35.23 -0.05
N ASP A 418 8.30 35.05 -1.22
CA ASP A 418 7.08 35.77 -1.62
C ASP A 418 6.01 34.82 -2.20
N PRO A 419 5.10 34.32 -1.35
CA PRO A 419 3.99 33.49 -1.79
C PRO A 419 3.02 34.17 -2.77
N LYS A 420 2.92 35.51 -2.80
CA LYS A 420 2.01 36.22 -3.71
C LYS A 420 2.60 36.28 -5.12
N LYS A 421 3.89 36.61 -5.24
CA LYS A 421 4.63 36.54 -6.51
C LYS A 421 4.68 35.11 -7.05
N ALA A 422 4.93 34.13 -6.19
CA ALA A 422 4.90 32.71 -6.53
C ALA A 422 3.54 32.26 -7.09
N ILE A 423 2.43 32.77 -6.54
CA ILE A 423 1.07 32.50 -7.06
C ILE A 423 0.87 33.13 -8.44
N LEU A 424 1.23 34.40 -8.63
CA LEU A 424 1.14 35.08 -9.93
C LEU A 424 1.93 34.38 -11.02
N GLU A 425 3.13 33.90 -10.69
CA GLU A 425 3.97 33.13 -11.62
C GLU A 425 3.33 31.78 -12.00
N LEU A 426 2.75 31.06 -11.04
CA LEU A 426 2.03 29.81 -11.29
C LEU A 426 0.71 30.00 -12.06
N GLN A 427 0.05 31.15 -11.92
CA GLN A 427 -1.12 31.52 -12.73
C GLN A 427 -0.70 31.80 -14.18
N LEU A 428 0.35 32.61 -14.40
CA LEU A 428 0.87 32.92 -15.73
C LEU A 428 1.39 31.68 -16.47
N ALA A 429 1.92 30.69 -15.75
CA ALA A 429 2.33 29.39 -16.30
C ALA A 429 1.18 28.36 -16.38
N GLY A 430 -0.06 28.71 -16.06
CA GLY A 430 -1.23 27.82 -16.16
C GLY A 430 -1.28 26.67 -15.14
N TYR A 431 -0.47 26.71 -14.08
CA TYR A 431 -0.44 25.71 -13.02
C TYR A 431 -1.52 25.93 -11.95
N PHE A 432 -1.91 27.18 -11.71
CA PHE A 432 -3.00 27.55 -10.77
C PHE A 432 -4.12 28.33 -11.47
N ASP A 433 -5.35 27.92 -11.18
CA ASP A 433 -6.57 28.68 -11.48
C ASP A 433 -6.92 29.57 -10.27
N SER A 434 -7.60 30.69 -10.51
CA SER A 434 -8.11 31.58 -9.47
C SER A 434 -9.42 32.23 -9.89
N PHE A 435 -10.42 32.28 -9.01
CA PHE A 435 -11.54 33.19 -9.21
C PHE A 435 -11.21 34.58 -8.66
N PRO A 436 -11.30 35.65 -9.48
CA PRO A 436 -11.27 37.01 -8.97
C PRO A 436 -12.56 37.31 -8.20
N LEU A 437 -12.53 38.29 -7.29
CA LEU A 437 -13.67 38.73 -6.48
C LEU A 437 -14.86 39.33 -7.28
N SER A 438 -14.78 39.33 -8.62
CA SER A 438 -15.74 39.97 -9.53
C SER A 438 -16.55 39.00 -10.40
N GLU A 439 -16.24 37.70 -10.38
CA GLU A 439 -16.95 36.69 -11.17
C GLU A 439 -17.62 35.66 -10.26
N ALA A 440 -18.82 35.22 -10.62
CA ALA A 440 -19.56 34.25 -9.83
C ALA A 440 -18.96 32.84 -10.05
N PRO A 441 -18.53 32.13 -8.99
CA PRO A 441 -18.02 30.76 -9.12
C PRO A 441 -19.11 29.83 -9.65
N SER A 442 -18.70 28.76 -10.34
CA SER A 442 -19.62 27.75 -10.84
C SER A 442 -20.39 27.07 -9.70
N ILE A 443 -21.56 26.50 -10.01
CA ILE A 443 -22.38 25.75 -9.03
C ILE A 443 -21.55 24.67 -8.32
N ASN A 444 -20.63 24.01 -9.04
CA ASN A 444 -19.75 23.00 -8.47
C ASN A 444 -18.66 23.60 -7.57
N ASP A 445 -18.02 24.70 -7.98
CA ASP A 445 -16.99 25.36 -7.17
C ASP A 445 -17.53 25.90 -5.84
N ILE A 446 -18.81 26.31 -5.79
CA ILE A 446 -19.46 26.72 -4.53
C ILE A 446 -19.46 25.58 -3.49
N ARG A 447 -19.65 24.32 -3.90
CA ARG A 447 -19.57 23.16 -3.00
C ARG A 447 -18.17 23.02 -2.40
N ASP A 448 -17.14 23.17 -3.24
CA ASP A 448 -15.75 23.01 -2.83
C ASP A 448 -15.25 24.18 -1.97
N VAL A 449 -15.61 25.42 -2.32
CA VAL A 449 -15.22 26.63 -1.55
C VAL A 449 -15.93 26.66 -0.18
N LEU A 450 -17.18 26.18 -0.08
CA LEU A 450 -17.85 25.95 1.20
C LEU A 450 -17.07 24.99 2.12
N ASP A 451 -16.24 24.09 1.57
CA ASP A 451 -15.43 23.15 2.35
C ASP A 451 -14.07 23.74 2.80
N VAL A 452 -13.68 24.91 2.26
CA VAL A 452 -12.57 25.77 2.73
C VAL A 452 -13.01 26.71 3.86
N LEU A 453 -14.31 26.84 4.10
CA LEU A 453 -14.84 27.62 5.21
C LEU A 453 -14.71 26.87 6.54
N SER A 454 -14.33 27.59 7.59
CA SER A 454 -14.27 27.09 8.96
C SER A 454 -15.67 26.94 9.57
N ALA A 455 -15.76 26.17 10.65
CA ALA A 455 -17.05 25.84 11.25
C ALA A 455 -17.80 27.06 11.84
N SER A 456 -17.13 28.15 12.21
CA SER A 456 -17.78 29.42 12.60
C SER A 456 -18.44 30.09 11.40
N GLU A 457 -17.67 30.34 10.34
CA GLU A 457 -18.10 31.04 9.13
C GLU A 457 -19.31 30.34 8.47
N ILE A 458 -19.27 29.01 8.35
CA ILE A 458 -20.38 28.21 7.84
C ILE A 458 -21.64 28.34 8.71
N ARG A 459 -21.49 28.37 10.04
CA ARG A 459 -22.60 28.57 10.97
C ARG A 459 -23.18 29.98 10.90
N GLU A 460 -22.40 30.98 10.49
CA GLU A 460 -22.90 32.34 10.29
C GLU A 460 -23.60 32.52 8.94
N ILE A 461 -23.02 32.02 7.85
CA ILE A 461 -23.69 31.93 6.54
C ILE A 461 -25.01 31.15 6.66
N SER A 462 -25.02 30.04 7.41
CA SER A 462 -26.24 29.26 7.68
C SER A 462 -27.28 30.02 8.52
N LYS A 463 -26.90 30.94 9.41
CA LYS A 463 -27.85 31.79 10.15
C LYS A 463 -28.46 32.86 9.24
N LEU A 464 -27.66 33.40 8.32
CA LEU A 464 -28.05 34.47 7.40
C LEU A 464 -28.95 33.96 6.26
N GLU A 465 -28.66 32.79 5.70
CA GLU A 465 -29.34 32.29 4.49
C GLU A 465 -30.47 31.26 4.75
N LEU A 466 -30.54 30.63 5.95
CA LEU A 466 -31.53 29.58 6.26
C LEU A 466 -32.54 29.92 7.39
N CYS A 467 -32.62 31.18 7.81
CA CYS A 467 -33.68 31.74 8.68
C CYS A 467 -34.15 30.88 9.88
N LYS A 468 -33.41 30.93 11.00
CA LYS A 468 -33.83 30.49 12.35
C LYS A 468 -34.47 29.07 12.47
N GLN A 469 -34.09 28.11 11.63
CA GLN A 469 -34.48 26.71 11.86
C GLN A 469 -33.91 26.18 13.19
N LYS A 470 -34.75 25.50 13.99
CA LYS A 470 -34.32 24.86 15.25
C LYS A 470 -33.32 23.74 14.94
N GLY A 471 -32.23 23.65 15.72
CA GLY A 471 -31.23 22.58 15.60
C GLY A 471 -30.02 22.86 14.68
N VAL A 472 -29.85 24.07 14.15
CA VAL A 472 -28.64 24.41 13.35
C VAL A 472 -27.36 24.43 14.20
N ASN A 473 -27.42 24.89 15.47
CA ASN A 473 -26.23 25.11 16.30
C ASN A 473 -25.48 23.82 16.71
N SER A 474 -26.16 22.66 16.75
CA SER A 474 -25.60 21.38 17.21
C SER A 474 -25.22 20.39 16.09
N ALA A 475 -25.39 20.78 14.83
CA ALA A 475 -25.11 19.91 13.69
C ALA A 475 -23.62 19.90 13.28
N ARG A 476 -23.15 18.81 12.65
CA ARG A 476 -21.75 18.71 12.20
C ARG A 476 -21.52 19.60 10.98
N ARG A 477 -20.28 20.06 10.78
CA ARG A 477 -19.92 21.01 9.69
C ARG A 477 -20.47 20.58 8.32
N LYS A 478 -20.26 19.31 7.93
CA LYS A 478 -20.78 18.73 6.67
C LYS A 478 -22.30 18.83 6.53
N ASP A 479 -23.05 18.56 7.60
CA ASP A 479 -24.51 18.58 7.59
C ASP A 479 -25.06 20.01 7.38
N ILE A 480 -24.27 21.03 7.73
CA ILE A 480 -24.59 22.44 7.49
C ILE A 480 -24.19 22.82 6.06
N CYS A 481 -22.98 22.48 5.60
CA CYS A 481 -22.54 22.67 4.22
C CYS A 481 -23.54 22.07 3.21
N ASN A 482 -23.95 20.81 3.40
CA ASN A 482 -24.90 20.14 2.52
C ASN A 482 -26.27 20.83 2.50
N ARG A 483 -26.78 21.30 3.65
CA ARG A 483 -28.07 22.03 3.71
C ARG A 483 -27.99 23.40 3.04
N VAL A 484 -26.92 24.16 3.26
CA VAL A 484 -26.68 25.45 2.60
C VAL A 484 -26.55 25.26 1.07
N TYR A 485 -25.79 24.26 0.64
CA TYR A 485 -25.60 23.92 -0.78
C TYR A 485 -26.90 23.46 -1.46
N HIS A 486 -27.67 22.55 -0.84
CA HIS A 486 -28.98 22.17 -1.37
C HIS A 486 -29.97 23.34 -1.40
N ALA A 487 -29.96 24.25 -0.42
CA ALA A 487 -30.84 25.41 -0.44
C ALA A 487 -30.48 26.39 -1.58
N TYR A 488 -29.20 26.55 -1.90
CA TYR A 488 -28.74 27.28 -3.09
C TYR A 488 -29.17 26.62 -4.40
N ILE A 489 -28.95 25.30 -4.58
CA ILE A 489 -29.44 24.56 -5.77
C ILE A 489 -30.95 24.71 -5.95
N ASN A 490 -31.71 24.66 -4.85
CA ASN A 490 -33.17 24.86 -4.86
C ASN A 490 -33.59 26.35 -4.95
N GLY A 491 -32.69 27.26 -5.34
CA GLY A 491 -32.98 28.68 -5.58
C GLY A 491 -33.28 29.53 -4.34
N ARG A 492 -33.16 28.98 -3.13
CA ARG A 492 -33.59 29.62 -1.87
C ARG A 492 -32.57 30.58 -1.28
N CYS A 493 -31.30 30.42 -1.62
CA CYS A 493 -30.17 31.20 -1.11
C CYS A 493 -29.37 31.85 -2.26
N PRO A 494 -29.99 32.69 -3.12
CA PRO A 494 -29.35 33.19 -4.34
C PRO A 494 -28.13 34.09 -4.08
N TYR A 495 -28.01 34.67 -2.88
CA TYR A 495 -26.87 35.50 -2.48
C TYR A 495 -25.69 34.70 -1.90
N LEU A 496 -25.84 33.37 -1.73
CA LEU A 496 -24.78 32.49 -1.23
C LEU A 496 -23.44 32.64 -1.98
N PRO A 497 -23.37 32.68 -3.33
CA PRO A 497 -22.09 32.76 -4.03
C PRO A 497 -21.31 34.02 -3.62
N LYS A 498 -22.01 35.16 -3.53
CA LYS A 498 -21.41 36.43 -3.13
C LYS A 498 -20.89 36.37 -1.69
N ARG A 499 -21.68 35.84 -0.74
CA ARG A 499 -21.21 35.69 0.65
C ARG A 499 -20.02 34.73 0.76
N VAL A 500 -20.05 33.61 0.03
CA VAL A 500 -18.95 32.64 0.06
C VAL A 500 -17.66 33.27 -0.47
N LEU A 501 -17.72 34.12 -1.51
CA LEU A 501 -16.58 34.93 -1.95
C LEU A 501 -16.13 35.96 -0.89
N GLU A 502 -17.08 36.72 -0.31
CA GLU A 502 -16.81 37.73 0.72
C GLU A 502 -16.09 37.13 1.95
N TRP A 503 -16.45 35.91 2.36
CA TRP A 503 -15.87 35.22 3.53
C TRP A 503 -14.62 34.38 3.21
N ALA A 504 -14.54 33.74 2.04
CA ALA A 504 -13.35 32.96 1.65
C ALA A 504 -12.19 33.88 1.25
N GLY A 505 -12.48 35.06 0.70
CA GLY A 505 -11.50 35.94 0.07
C GLY A 505 -10.86 35.29 -1.17
N THR A 506 -9.74 35.85 -1.62
CA THR A 506 -9.04 35.32 -2.80
C THR A 506 -8.54 33.90 -2.57
N CYS A 507 -9.02 32.97 -3.41
CA CYS A 507 -8.67 31.55 -3.36
C CYS A 507 -8.02 31.11 -4.67
N VAL A 508 -7.08 30.16 -4.56
CA VAL A 508 -6.40 29.52 -5.68
C VAL A 508 -6.66 28.02 -5.67
N LYS A 509 -6.68 27.41 -6.86
CA LYS A 509 -6.89 25.98 -7.10
C LYS A 509 -5.83 25.49 -8.08
N ILE A 510 -5.47 24.22 -8.01
CA ILE A 510 -4.55 23.62 -8.98
C ILE A 510 -5.31 23.43 -10.28
N SER A 511 -4.73 23.87 -11.40
CA SER A 511 -5.45 23.86 -12.67
C SER A 511 -5.82 22.44 -13.10
N SER A 512 -6.94 22.32 -13.83
CA SER A 512 -7.42 21.00 -14.29
C SER A 512 -6.38 20.29 -15.18
N MET A 513 -5.60 21.06 -15.95
CA MET A 513 -4.47 20.57 -16.75
C MET A 513 -3.35 20.03 -15.84
N ALA A 514 -2.93 20.80 -14.83
CA ALA A 514 -1.91 20.38 -13.88
C ALA A 514 -2.31 19.13 -13.08
N GLU A 515 -3.56 19.02 -12.60
CA GLU A 515 -3.99 17.84 -11.84
C GLU A 515 -4.08 16.58 -12.72
N MET A 516 -4.59 16.68 -13.96
CA MET A 516 -4.64 15.54 -14.90
C MET A 516 -3.24 15.07 -15.31
N LEU A 517 -2.34 15.98 -15.70
CA LEU A 517 -1.01 15.58 -16.17
C LEU A 517 -0.17 15.00 -15.04
N LEU A 518 -0.18 15.60 -13.84
CA LEU A 518 0.60 15.07 -12.72
C LEU A 518 0.05 13.75 -12.19
N TRP A 519 -1.22 13.43 -12.41
CA TRP A 519 -1.74 12.08 -12.21
C TRP A 519 -1.06 11.08 -13.14
N ARG A 520 -1.02 11.35 -14.46
CA ARG A 520 -0.36 10.49 -15.45
C ARG A 520 1.13 10.34 -15.18
N VAL A 521 1.82 11.44 -14.84
CA VAL A 521 3.25 11.44 -14.50
C VAL A 521 3.54 10.55 -13.27
N GLN A 522 2.76 10.67 -12.19
CA GLN A 522 2.93 9.77 -11.03
C GLN A 522 2.61 8.31 -11.38
N ARG A 523 1.60 8.06 -12.23
CA ARG A 523 1.24 6.70 -12.66
C ARG A 523 2.32 6.04 -13.52
N LEU A 524 2.95 6.78 -14.42
CA LEU A 524 4.08 6.29 -15.21
C LEU A 524 5.35 6.08 -14.35
N PHE A 525 5.55 6.90 -13.31
CA PHE A 525 6.74 6.82 -12.44
C PHE A 525 6.68 5.67 -11.42
N PHE A 526 5.54 5.48 -10.76
CA PHE A 526 5.35 4.48 -9.70
C PHE A 526 4.68 3.18 -10.17
N LEU A 527 3.86 3.23 -11.23
CA LEU A 527 3.11 2.08 -11.77
C LEU A 527 2.18 1.39 -10.75
N ASN A 528 1.77 2.08 -9.68
CA ASN A 528 0.80 1.60 -8.71
C ASN A 528 -0.06 2.77 -8.16
N GLY A 529 -0.98 2.47 -7.24
CA GLY A 529 -1.84 3.48 -6.58
C GLY A 529 -1.46 3.79 -5.14
N ASP A 530 -0.59 2.98 -4.51
CA ASP A 530 -0.26 3.06 -3.09
C ASP A 530 0.89 4.05 -2.79
N GLN A 531 1.73 4.34 -3.79
CA GLN A 531 2.80 5.35 -3.73
C GLN A 531 2.35 6.70 -4.32
N ASP A 532 2.70 7.79 -3.63
CA ASP A 532 2.65 9.16 -4.14
C ASP A 532 3.95 9.92 -3.82
N LEU A 533 3.99 11.24 -4.02
CA LEU A 533 5.16 12.07 -3.72
C LEU A 533 5.71 11.92 -2.28
N SER A 534 4.94 11.42 -1.32
CA SER A 534 5.43 11.10 0.04
C SER A 534 6.48 9.99 0.07
N ALA A 535 6.52 9.10 -0.92
CA ALA A 535 7.52 8.04 -1.03
C ALA A 535 8.96 8.60 -1.03
N PHE A 536 9.22 9.67 -1.80
CA PHE A 536 10.53 10.31 -1.79
C PHE A 536 10.84 11.06 -0.49
N LEU A 537 9.83 11.54 0.24
CA LEU A 537 10.05 12.16 1.55
C LEU A 537 10.55 11.12 2.56
N LEU A 538 10.00 9.89 2.52
CA LEU A 538 10.46 8.79 3.36
C LEU A 538 11.91 8.39 3.03
N VAL A 539 12.30 8.40 1.74
CA VAL A 539 13.69 8.17 1.32
C VAL A 539 14.62 9.27 1.83
N ASN A 540 14.29 10.54 1.61
CA ASN A 540 15.15 11.66 2.01
C ASN A 540 15.25 11.84 3.54
N LEU A 541 14.29 11.33 4.31
CA LEU A 541 14.36 11.25 5.77
C LEU A 541 15.12 10.01 6.29
N GLY A 542 15.59 9.12 5.40
CA GLY A 542 16.24 7.86 5.77
C GLY A 542 15.30 6.85 6.44
N LEU A 543 13.98 6.98 6.23
CA LEU A 543 12.95 6.10 6.79
C LEU A 543 12.63 4.90 5.88
N VAL A 544 12.95 5.02 4.59
CA VAL A 544 12.80 3.98 3.55
C VAL A 544 14.08 3.92 2.73
N ARG A 545 14.68 2.74 2.61
CA ARG A 545 15.72 2.42 1.61
C ARG A 545 15.10 1.47 0.59
N PHE A 546 15.24 1.75 -0.70
CA PHE A 546 14.83 0.80 -1.74
C PHE A 546 15.95 -0.23 -2.01
N PRO A 547 15.61 -1.45 -2.46
CA PRO A 547 16.60 -2.45 -2.86
C PRO A 547 17.48 -1.96 -4.02
N ASP A 548 18.70 -2.45 -4.08
CA ASP A 548 19.66 -2.14 -5.14
C ASP A 548 19.51 -3.16 -6.28
N TYR A 549 19.05 -2.70 -7.46
CA TYR A 549 18.80 -3.52 -8.66
C TYR A 549 19.00 -2.72 -9.96
N THR A 550 19.09 -3.43 -11.08
CA THR A 550 19.16 -2.89 -12.44
C THR A 550 17.77 -2.59 -13.02
N CYS A 551 17.64 -1.52 -13.79
CA CYS A 551 16.42 -1.19 -14.54
C CYS A 551 16.60 -1.54 -16.02
N SER A 552 16.60 -2.84 -16.34
CA SER A 552 16.70 -3.37 -17.71
C SER A 552 15.41 -3.15 -18.52
N VAL A 553 15.13 -1.90 -18.90
CA VAL A 553 13.94 -1.49 -19.67
C VAL A 553 14.20 -1.67 -21.17
N SER A 554 13.40 -2.51 -21.84
CA SER A 554 13.47 -2.72 -23.30
C SER A 554 12.16 -2.46 -24.05
N LEU A 555 10.99 -2.57 -23.38
CA LEU A 555 9.67 -2.36 -23.97
C LEU A 555 8.89 -1.27 -23.22
N PRO A 556 8.09 -0.43 -23.91
CA PRO A 556 7.16 0.48 -23.25
C PRO A 556 5.95 -0.29 -22.68
N ILE A 557 5.44 0.13 -21.51
CA ILE A 557 4.25 -0.49 -20.90
C ILE A 557 2.96 -0.05 -21.63
N PHE A 558 2.93 1.20 -22.08
CA PHE A 558 1.91 1.75 -22.96
C PHE A 558 2.56 1.92 -24.35
N PRO A 559 2.18 1.10 -25.35
CA PRO A 559 2.65 1.25 -26.73
C PRO A 559 2.42 2.65 -27.26
N ASP A 560 1.19 3.18 -27.14
CA ASP A 560 0.86 4.53 -27.56
C ASP A 560 0.05 5.34 -26.51
N ARG A 561 -0.22 6.61 -26.87
CA ARG A 561 -0.97 7.57 -26.04
C ARG A 561 -2.41 7.14 -25.77
N ASN A 562 -3.08 6.49 -26.71
CA ASN A 562 -4.47 6.02 -26.58
C ASN A 562 -4.57 4.93 -25.51
N ASP A 563 -3.59 4.02 -25.41
CA ASP A 563 -3.54 3.03 -24.33
C ASP A 563 -3.48 3.70 -22.95
N LEU A 564 -2.61 4.70 -22.80
CA LEU A 564 -2.50 5.49 -21.56
C LEU A 564 -3.81 6.22 -21.25
N LEU A 565 -4.44 6.85 -22.25
CA LEU A 565 -5.69 7.60 -22.08
C LEU A 565 -6.87 6.68 -21.76
N ALA A 566 -6.96 5.48 -22.35
CA ALA A 566 -7.98 4.50 -22.05
C ALA A 566 -7.82 3.93 -20.63
N TYR A 567 -6.58 3.67 -20.19
CA TYR A 567 -6.28 3.30 -18.81
C TYR A 567 -6.62 4.44 -17.81
N ASP A 568 -6.33 5.69 -18.19
CA ASP A 568 -6.64 6.89 -17.41
C ASP A 568 -8.17 7.10 -17.27
N GLU A 569 -8.95 6.92 -18.34
CA GLU A 569 -10.42 6.90 -18.34
C GLU A 569 -10.96 5.80 -17.42
N ALA A 570 -10.45 4.56 -17.57
CA ALA A 570 -10.93 3.42 -16.81
C ALA A 570 -10.64 3.57 -15.29
N LEU A 571 -9.50 4.15 -14.91
CA LEU A 571 -9.22 4.54 -13.52
C LEU A 571 -10.17 5.61 -13.01
N GLY A 572 -10.61 6.53 -13.87
CA GLY A 572 -11.67 7.50 -13.56
C GLY A 572 -13.01 6.84 -13.26
N ILE A 573 -13.46 5.90 -14.12
CA ILE A 573 -14.72 5.15 -13.93
C ILE A 573 -14.65 4.29 -12.65
N ALA A 574 -13.50 3.67 -12.38
CA ALA A 574 -13.27 2.97 -11.12
C ALA A 574 -13.44 3.89 -9.89
N GLN A 575 -12.93 5.12 -9.96
CA GLN A 575 -13.13 6.11 -8.89
C GLN A 575 -14.61 6.52 -8.74
N ILE A 576 -15.35 6.74 -9.83
CA ILE A 576 -16.78 7.09 -9.77
C ILE A 576 -17.59 5.94 -9.17
N MET A 577 -17.31 4.69 -9.54
CA MET A 577 -17.90 3.50 -8.94
C MET A 577 -17.68 3.45 -7.41
N ASP A 578 -16.43 3.67 -6.97
CA ASP A 578 -16.07 3.66 -5.54
C ASP A 578 -16.65 4.85 -4.75
N GLN A 579 -16.78 6.03 -5.37
CA GLN A 579 -17.48 7.18 -4.78
C GLN A 579 -19.00 6.93 -4.69
N SER A 580 -19.61 6.37 -5.74
CA SER A 580 -21.05 6.05 -5.79
C SER A 580 -21.44 5.01 -4.74
N LEU A 581 -20.52 4.12 -4.35
CA LEU A 581 -20.68 3.16 -3.25
C LEU A 581 -20.62 3.77 -1.85
N ASP A 582 -20.02 4.95 -1.67
CA ASP A 582 -20.11 5.70 -0.40
C ASP A 582 -21.47 6.42 -0.28
N GLU A 583 -22.03 6.86 -1.41
CA GLU A 583 -23.31 7.59 -1.48
C GLU A 583 -24.54 6.68 -1.72
N TYR A 584 -24.34 5.37 -1.91
CA TYR A 584 -25.36 4.37 -2.31
C TYR A 584 -26.10 4.72 -3.61
N ASN A 585 -25.42 5.36 -4.56
CA ASN A 585 -25.99 5.74 -5.85
C ASN A 585 -25.98 4.54 -6.83
N LEU A 586 -26.99 3.67 -6.69
CA LEU A 586 -27.17 2.47 -7.52
C LEU A 586 -27.31 2.79 -9.02
N GLU A 587 -27.86 3.94 -9.39
CA GLU A 587 -27.99 4.34 -10.79
C GLU A 587 -26.62 4.61 -11.42
N MET A 588 -25.77 5.40 -10.73
CA MET A 588 -24.41 5.69 -11.21
C MET A 588 -23.52 4.44 -11.22
N ILE A 589 -23.73 3.51 -10.26
CA ILE A 589 -23.10 2.19 -10.26
C ILE A 589 -23.48 1.40 -11.52
N VAL A 590 -24.76 1.31 -11.87
CA VAL A 590 -25.22 0.61 -13.09
C VAL A 590 -24.69 1.28 -14.37
N ARG A 591 -24.65 2.62 -14.42
CA ARG A 591 -24.03 3.37 -15.54
C ARG A 591 -22.54 3.01 -15.70
N CYS A 592 -21.78 2.97 -14.61
CA CYS A 592 -20.37 2.55 -14.62
C CYS A 592 -20.17 1.10 -15.10
N ILE A 593 -21.01 0.17 -14.62
CA ILE A 593 -21.02 -1.25 -15.04
C ILE A 593 -21.30 -1.34 -16.55
N ASN A 594 -22.34 -0.69 -17.05
CA ASN A 594 -22.75 -0.76 -18.46
C ASN A 594 -21.67 -0.18 -19.39
N LEU A 595 -21.05 0.94 -19.02
CA LEU A 595 -19.95 1.55 -19.78
C LEU A 595 -18.70 0.64 -19.80
N CYS A 596 -18.36 0.01 -18.68
CA CYS A 596 -17.26 -0.96 -18.64
C CYS A 596 -17.55 -2.21 -19.50
N ASN A 597 -18.80 -2.68 -19.51
CA ASN A 597 -19.22 -3.85 -20.29
C ASN A 597 -19.20 -3.59 -21.81
N SER A 598 -19.59 -2.39 -22.25
CA SER A 598 -19.54 -2.01 -23.67
C SER A 598 -18.12 -1.71 -24.17
N ARG A 599 -17.23 -1.20 -23.31
CA ARG A 599 -15.82 -0.90 -23.62
C ARG A 599 -14.91 -2.13 -23.70
N ILE A 600 -15.23 -3.26 -23.05
CA ILE A 600 -14.36 -4.47 -23.09
C ILE A 600 -14.42 -5.13 -24.49
N PRO A 601 -13.26 -5.39 -25.14
CA PRO A 601 -13.21 -5.96 -26.50
C PRO A 601 -13.96 -7.27 -26.70
N LYS A 602 -14.48 -7.47 -27.93
CA LYS A 602 -15.12 -8.70 -28.47
C LYS A 602 -14.48 -10.00 -27.99
N SER A 603 -13.18 -10.11 -28.24
CA SER A 603 -12.34 -11.27 -27.90
C SER A 603 -10.93 -10.78 -27.56
N PHE A 604 -10.26 -11.46 -26.63
CA PHE A 604 -8.88 -11.18 -26.19
C PHE A 604 -7.86 -12.08 -26.93
N GLU A 605 -8.31 -12.81 -27.94
CA GLU A 605 -7.67 -14.04 -28.44
C GLU A 605 -6.72 -13.81 -29.63
N LYS A 606 -6.62 -12.59 -30.18
CA LYS A 606 -5.78 -12.30 -31.35
C LYS A 606 -4.38 -11.76 -31.06
N GLU A 607 -4.10 -11.28 -29.85
CA GLU A 607 -2.83 -10.60 -29.55
C GLU A 607 -1.84 -11.45 -28.73
N ILE A 608 -2.31 -12.52 -28.08
CA ILE A 608 -1.50 -13.34 -27.15
C ILE A 608 -1.10 -14.72 -27.73
N GLN A 609 -1.66 -15.13 -28.89
CA GLN A 609 -1.39 -16.44 -29.51
C GLN A 609 -0.58 -16.39 -30.82
N LEU A 610 -0.20 -15.21 -31.31
CA LEU A 610 0.87 -15.11 -32.30
C LEU A 610 2.20 -15.06 -31.55
N SER A 611 3.04 -16.08 -31.73
CA SER A 611 4.39 -16.17 -31.18
C SER A 611 5.36 -15.25 -31.92
N VAL A 612 5.10 -13.94 -31.85
CA VAL A 612 6.04 -12.90 -32.26
C VAL A 612 7.14 -12.81 -31.19
N PRO A 613 8.44 -12.79 -31.55
CA PRO A 613 9.54 -12.72 -30.59
C PRO A 613 9.42 -11.56 -29.59
N ASP A 614 8.83 -10.44 -30.02
CA ASP A 614 8.71 -9.19 -29.27
C ASP A 614 7.36 -9.02 -28.54
N SER A 615 6.57 -10.08 -28.35
CA SER A 615 5.31 -10.01 -27.62
C SER A 615 5.50 -9.52 -26.16
N PRO A 616 4.69 -8.57 -25.66
CA PRO A 616 4.92 -7.96 -24.35
C PRO A 616 4.68 -8.96 -23.20
N PRO A 617 5.42 -8.86 -22.07
CA PRO A 617 5.24 -9.75 -20.93
C PRO A 617 3.81 -9.73 -20.38
N LYS A 618 3.25 -10.89 -20.01
CA LYS A 618 1.82 -10.99 -19.65
C LYS A 618 1.43 -10.09 -18.47
N PHE A 619 2.35 -9.86 -17.52
CA PHE A 619 2.14 -8.92 -16.41
C PHE A 619 1.89 -7.46 -16.86
N PHE A 620 2.24 -7.06 -18.09
CA PHE A 620 1.88 -5.75 -18.65
C PHE A 620 0.35 -5.58 -18.78
N SER A 621 -0.41 -6.68 -18.94
CA SER A 621 -1.88 -6.63 -19.03
C SER A 621 -2.54 -5.98 -17.81
N HIS A 622 -1.89 -5.98 -16.65
CA HIS A 622 -2.32 -5.27 -15.44
C HIS A 622 -2.40 -3.74 -15.61
N PHE A 623 -1.76 -3.18 -16.65
CA PHE A 623 -1.78 -1.75 -16.99
C PHE A 623 -2.73 -1.42 -18.15
N SER A 624 -3.58 -2.37 -18.57
CA SER A 624 -4.59 -2.15 -19.61
C SER A 624 -5.91 -1.60 -19.07
N ALA A 625 -6.64 -0.83 -19.89
CA ALA A 625 -8.01 -0.40 -19.58
C ALA A 625 -8.94 -1.59 -19.29
N ALA A 626 -8.82 -2.68 -20.07
CA ALA A 626 -9.57 -3.92 -19.89
C ALA A 626 -9.39 -4.54 -18.50
N TRP A 627 -8.16 -4.53 -17.95
CA TRP A 627 -7.91 -4.99 -16.58
C TRP A 627 -8.62 -4.13 -15.54
N VAL A 628 -8.66 -2.81 -15.71
CA VAL A 628 -9.41 -1.92 -14.81
C VAL A 628 -10.92 -2.17 -14.92
N TYR A 629 -11.48 -2.20 -16.13
CA TYR A 629 -12.90 -2.49 -16.37
C TYR A 629 -13.32 -3.84 -15.77
N SER A 630 -12.49 -4.88 -15.87
CA SER A 630 -12.77 -6.20 -15.27
C SER A 630 -12.91 -6.16 -13.74
N LYS A 631 -12.24 -5.22 -13.04
CA LYS A 631 -12.39 -5.03 -11.59
C LYS A 631 -13.67 -4.26 -11.26
N VAL A 632 -14.05 -3.29 -12.10
CA VAL A 632 -15.34 -2.56 -11.96
C VAL A 632 -16.51 -3.51 -12.17
N LEU A 633 -16.47 -4.34 -13.23
CA LEU A 633 -17.50 -5.37 -13.46
C LEU A 633 -17.55 -6.40 -12.33
N PHE A 634 -16.41 -6.88 -11.84
CA PHE A 634 -16.39 -7.83 -10.72
C PHE A 634 -16.92 -7.23 -9.41
N LEU A 635 -16.70 -5.95 -9.14
CA LEU A 635 -17.37 -5.26 -8.03
C LEU A 635 -18.88 -5.10 -8.30
N GLY A 636 -19.27 -4.85 -9.55
CA GLY A 636 -20.67 -4.80 -9.99
C GLY A 636 -21.42 -6.12 -9.78
N VAL A 637 -20.76 -7.27 -10.01
CA VAL A 637 -21.28 -8.60 -9.65
C VAL A 637 -21.68 -8.63 -8.17
N SER A 638 -20.80 -8.25 -7.25
CA SER A 638 -21.15 -8.26 -5.82
C SER A 638 -22.15 -7.19 -5.37
N VAL A 639 -22.33 -6.10 -6.15
CA VAL A 639 -23.49 -5.21 -5.94
C VAL A 639 -24.78 -5.93 -6.32
N PHE A 640 -24.83 -6.59 -7.48
CA PHE A 640 -26.01 -7.34 -7.92
C PHE A 640 -26.32 -8.54 -7.01
N GLU A 641 -25.31 -9.26 -6.50
CA GLU A 641 -25.47 -10.28 -5.46
C GLU A 641 -26.12 -9.70 -4.18
N HIS A 642 -25.70 -8.50 -3.74
CA HIS A 642 -26.26 -7.83 -2.57
C HIS A 642 -27.72 -7.40 -2.79
N GLU A 643 -28.03 -6.82 -3.96
CA GLU A 643 -29.40 -6.47 -4.36
C GLU A 643 -30.25 -7.69 -4.79
N ARG A 644 -29.71 -8.91 -4.68
CA ARG A 644 -30.35 -10.20 -5.07
C ARG A 644 -30.72 -10.32 -6.55
N ARG A 645 -30.07 -9.54 -7.41
CA ARG A 645 -30.21 -9.53 -8.87
C ARG A 645 -29.30 -10.60 -9.50
N TYR A 646 -29.56 -11.86 -9.18
CA TYR A 646 -28.66 -12.97 -9.54
C TYR A 646 -28.57 -13.18 -11.06
N GLU A 647 -29.60 -12.86 -11.84
CA GLU A 647 -29.59 -12.90 -13.30
C GLU A 647 -28.56 -11.92 -13.90
N ASP A 648 -28.51 -10.68 -13.38
CA ASP A 648 -27.53 -9.67 -13.79
C ASP A 648 -26.10 -10.06 -13.37
N ALA A 649 -25.95 -10.62 -12.16
CA ALA A 649 -24.67 -11.13 -11.66
C ALA A 649 -24.14 -12.27 -12.55
N VAL A 650 -24.98 -13.26 -12.87
CA VAL A 650 -24.70 -14.35 -13.81
C VAL A 650 -24.32 -13.81 -15.20
N GLY A 651 -25.04 -12.79 -15.69
CA GLY A 651 -24.72 -12.11 -16.95
C GLY A 651 -23.31 -11.53 -16.97
N LEU A 652 -22.95 -10.72 -15.98
CA LEU A 652 -21.61 -10.15 -15.84
C LEU A 652 -20.52 -11.22 -15.67
N LEU A 653 -20.79 -12.29 -14.92
CA LEU A 653 -19.85 -13.39 -14.71
C LEU A 653 -19.55 -14.16 -16.00
N ARG A 654 -20.56 -14.40 -16.85
CA ARG A 654 -20.37 -14.98 -18.19
C ARG A 654 -19.59 -14.06 -19.12
N VAL A 655 -19.76 -12.73 -19.02
CA VAL A 655 -18.89 -11.78 -19.74
C VAL A 655 -17.44 -11.89 -19.24
N LEU A 656 -17.20 -11.81 -17.93
CA LEU A 656 -15.85 -11.91 -17.37
C LEU A 656 -15.14 -13.21 -17.80
N LEU A 657 -15.85 -14.35 -17.75
CA LEU A 657 -15.28 -15.66 -18.10
C LEU A 657 -15.08 -15.89 -19.60
N SER A 658 -15.82 -15.20 -20.47
CA SER A 658 -15.63 -15.27 -21.93
C SER A 658 -14.58 -14.28 -22.45
N ARG A 659 -14.39 -13.13 -21.78
CA ARG A 659 -13.39 -12.12 -22.22
C ARG A 659 -12.00 -12.31 -21.59
N PHE A 660 -11.91 -12.91 -20.41
CA PHE A 660 -10.64 -13.11 -19.71
C PHE A 660 -10.36 -14.62 -19.54
N THR A 661 -9.83 -15.23 -20.61
CA THR A 661 -9.52 -16.67 -20.70
C THR A 661 -8.32 -17.10 -19.85
N CYS A 662 -7.38 -16.18 -19.57
CA CYS A 662 -6.11 -16.45 -18.89
C CYS A 662 -5.90 -15.60 -17.62
N ASP A 663 -6.88 -15.57 -16.70
CA ASP A 663 -6.84 -14.74 -15.48
C ASP A 663 -6.89 -15.57 -14.19
N SER A 664 -5.97 -15.31 -13.27
CA SER A 664 -5.96 -15.75 -11.86
C SER A 664 -7.33 -15.74 -11.15
N ARG A 665 -8.21 -14.80 -11.50
CA ARG A 665 -9.53 -14.58 -10.89
C ARG A 665 -10.63 -15.50 -11.42
N ARG A 666 -10.40 -16.23 -12.51
CA ARG A 666 -11.40 -17.14 -13.12
C ARG A 666 -11.99 -18.10 -12.11
N GLY A 667 -11.17 -18.63 -11.20
CA GLY A 667 -11.62 -19.51 -10.13
C GLY A 667 -12.63 -18.88 -9.17
N HIS A 668 -12.53 -17.57 -8.92
CA HIS A 668 -13.51 -16.86 -8.12
C HIS A 668 -14.79 -16.61 -8.92
N TRP A 669 -14.68 -16.23 -10.20
CA TRP A 669 -15.84 -16.01 -11.07
C TRP A 669 -16.64 -17.29 -11.33
N LEU A 670 -15.99 -18.43 -11.57
CA LEU A 670 -16.63 -19.74 -11.73
C LEU A 670 -17.33 -20.18 -10.43
N LEU A 671 -16.71 -19.93 -9.27
CA LEU A 671 -17.31 -20.20 -7.97
C LEU A 671 -18.57 -19.35 -7.74
N ARG A 672 -18.52 -18.04 -8.06
CA ARG A 672 -19.68 -17.15 -7.95
C ARG A 672 -20.78 -17.53 -8.94
N LEU A 673 -20.44 -17.76 -10.21
CA LEU A 673 -21.40 -18.18 -11.25
C LEU A 673 -22.13 -19.45 -10.84
N SER A 674 -21.41 -20.44 -10.34
CA SER A 674 -21.99 -21.67 -9.81
C SER A 674 -22.89 -21.40 -8.58
N VAL A 675 -22.53 -20.48 -7.68
CA VAL A 675 -23.38 -20.08 -6.53
C VAL A 675 -24.66 -19.37 -6.99
N ASP A 676 -24.57 -18.41 -7.90
CA ASP A 676 -25.72 -17.61 -8.34
C ASP A 676 -26.70 -18.44 -9.17
N LEU A 677 -26.21 -19.40 -9.95
CA LEU A 677 -27.04 -20.41 -10.62
C LEU A 677 -27.81 -21.32 -9.64
N GLU A 678 -27.27 -21.59 -8.44
CA GLU A 678 -28.03 -22.27 -7.39
C GLU A 678 -29.08 -21.36 -6.75
N HIS A 679 -28.82 -20.06 -6.61
CA HIS A 679 -29.84 -19.08 -6.19
C HIS A 679 -31.00 -18.96 -7.19
N LEU A 680 -30.73 -19.11 -8.49
CA LEU A 680 -31.73 -19.19 -9.56
C LEU A 680 -32.38 -20.59 -9.70
N GLY A 681 -31.96 -21.59 -8.91
CA GLY A 681 -32.48 -22.96 -8.97
C GLY A 681 -31.95 -23.83 -10.12
N HIS A 682 -31.03 -23.32 -10.95
CA HIS A 682 -30.37 -24.04 -12.05
C HIS A 682 -29.28 -24.98 -11.54
N LEU A 683 -29.67 -25.96 -10.71
CA LEU A 683 -28.75 -26.83 -9.96
C LEU A 683 -27.81 -27.68 -10.83
N ASP A 684 -28.26 -28.10 -12.02
CA ASP A 684 -27.46 -28.92 -12.93
C ASP A 684 -26.45 -28.09 -13.74
N GLU A 685 -26.79 -26.86 -14.13
CA GLU A 685 -25.82 -25.92 -14.71
C GLU A 685 -24.82 -25.44 -13.65
N SER A 686 -25.30 -25.13 -12.43
CA SER A 686 -24.47 -24.86 -11.25
C SER A 686 -23.44 -25.99 -11.03
N LEU A 687 -23.84 -27.26 -11.20
CA LEU A 687 -22.92 -28.39 -11.09
C LEU A 687 -21.94 -28.44 -12.28
N SER A 688 -22.39 -28.25 -13.52
CA SER A 688 -21.52 -28.23 -14.71
C SER A 688 -20.40 -27.18 -14.58
N VAL A 689 -20.77 -25.94 -14.26
CA VAL A 689 -19.81 -24.84 -14.01
C VAL A 689 -18.82 -25.17 -12.88
N ALA A 690 -19.25 -25.93 -11.87
CA ALA A 690 -18.36 -26.38 -10.79
C ALA A 690 -17.40 -27.49 -11.25
N GLU A 691 -17.87 -28.44 -12.05
CA GLU A 691 -17.08 -29.53 -12.64
C GLU A 691 -16.05 -28.99 -13.65
N GLU A 692 -16.47 -28.11 -14.56
CA GLU A 692 -15.62 -27.38 -15.51
C GLU A 692 -14.56 -26.54 -14.78
N GLY A 693 -14.98 -25.75 -13.78
CA GLY A 693 -14.09 -24.89 -13.01
C GLY A 693 -13.09 -25.65 -12.13
N ALA A 694 -13.32 -26.92 -11.81
CA ALA A 694 -12.30 -27.74 -11.15
C ALA A 694 -11.20 -28.24 -12.12
N LEU A 695 -11.46 -28.19 -13.43
CA LEU A 695 -10.53 -28.61 -14.50
C LEU A 695 -9.77 -27.43 -15.14
N ASP A 696 -10.36 -26.22 -15.17
CA ASP A 696 -9.73 -25.01 -15.71
C ASP A 696 -8.34 -24.75 -15.06
N PRO A 697 -7.26 -24.61 -15.86
CA PRO A 697 -5.88 -24.50 -15.36
C PRO A 697 -5.59 -23.17 -14.65
N TRP A 698 -6.38 -22.12 -14.87
CA TRP A 698 -6.19 -20.81 -14.23
C TRP A 698 -6.81 -20.72 -12.84
N VAL A 699 -7.55 -21.75 -12.41
CA VAL A 699 -8.28 -21.78 -11.13
C VAL A 699 -7.35 -22.11 -9.97
N ARG A 700 -7.03 -21.07 -9.18
CA ARG A 700 -6.06 -21.14 -8.07
C ARG A 700 -6.63 -21.79 -6.81
N ALA A 701 -5.74 -22.15 -5.89
CA ALA A 701 -5.95 -23.21 -4.89
C ALA A 701 -7.23 -23.06 -4.03
N GLY A 702 -7.45 -21.92 -3.36
CA GLY A 702 -8.65 -21.72 -2.52
C GLY A 702 -9.97 -21.74 -3.31
N SER A 703 -9.98 -21.24 -4.55
CA SER A 703 -11.13 -21.37 -5.45
C SER A 703 -11.35 -22.81 -5.90
N LYS A 704 -10.26 -23.53 -6.24
CA LYS A 704 -10.30 -24.94 -6.63
C LYS A 704 -10.85 -25.83 -5.50
N MET A 705 -10.43 -25.56 -4.27
CA MET A 705 -10.94 -26.19 -3.04
C MET A 705 -12.46 -25.97 -2.89
N ALA A 706 -12.92 -24.72 -3.01
CA ALA A 706 -14.33 -24.37 -2.92
C ALA A 706 -15.18 -25.04 -4.01
N LEU A 707 -14.71 -25.02 -5.26
CA LEU A 707 -15.36 -25.66 -6.42
C LEU A 707 -15.44 -27.18 -6.23
N GLN A 708 -14.35 -27.85 -5.87
CA GLN A 708 -14.35 -29.31 -5.63
C GLN A 708 -15.31 -29.71 -4.50
N ARG A 709 -15.37 -28.93 -3.41
CA ARG A 709 -16.33 -29.17 -2.30
C ARG A 709 -17.77 -28.91 -2.73
N ARG A 710 -17.99 -27.96 -3.64
CA ARG A 710 -19.28 -27.67 -4.26
C ARG A 710 -19.75 -28.80 -5.18
N ILE A 711 -18.86 -29.40 -5.99
CA ILE A 711 -19.15 -30.64 -6.74
C ILE A 711 -19.61 -31.73 -5.76
N VAL A 712 -18.81 -32.09 -4.74
CA VAL A 712 -19.15 -33.17 -3.78
C VAL A 712 -20.47 -32.93 -3.03
N ARG A 713 -20.93 -31.67 -2.90
CA ARG A 713 -22.22 -31.32 -2.32
C ARG A 713 -23.39 -31.50 -3.31
N LEU A 714 -23.22 -31.08 -4.57
CA LEU A 714 -24.26 -31.05 -5.61
C LEU A 714 -24.39 -32.37 -6.39
N ALA A 715 -23.27 -33.06 -6.61
CA ALA A 715 -23.12 -34.35 -7.31
C ALA A 715 -23.58 -35.55 -6.45
N LYS A 716 -24.76 -35.43 -5.85
CA LYS A 716 -25.45 -36.52 -5.16
C LYS A 716 -26.52 -37.11 -6.09
N PRO A 717 -26.93 -38.38 -5.88
CA PRO A 717 -28.08 -38.94 -6.59
C PRO A 717 -29.34 -38.06 -6.40
N PRO A 718 -30.18 -37.89 -7.45
CA PRO A 718 -30.07 -38.52 -8.77
C PRO A 718 -29.12 -37.84 -9.77
N ARG A 719 -28.58 -36.63 -9.48
CA ARG A 719 -27.79 -35.82 -10.43
C ARG A 719 -26.47 -36.44 -10.89
N ARG A 720 -25.78 -37.13 -9.98
CA ARG A 720 -24.59 -37.94 -10.26
C ARG A 720 -24.63 -39.18 -9.36
N TRP A 721 -24.37 -40.34 -9.95
CA TRP A 721 -24.30 -41.62 -9.24
C TRP A 721 -22.86 -42.04 -8.93
N ARG A 722 -21.89 -41.57 -9.73
CA ARG A 722 -20.45 -41.76 -9.49
C ARG A 722 -19.95 -40.73 -8.48
N VAL A 723 -19.22 -41.18 -7.47
CA VAL A 723 -18.55 -40.30 -6.50
C VAL A 723 -17.45 -39.48 -7.22
N PRO A 724 -17.39 -38.14 -7.05
CA PRO A 724 -16.35 -37.32 -7.68
C PRO A 724 -14.92 -37.68 -7.22
N ASN A 725 -13.97 -37.71 -8.15
CA ASN A 725 -12.57 -38.13 -7.86
C ASN A 725 -11.91 -37.32 -6.72
N CYS A 726 -12.21 -36.02 -6.61
CA CYS A 726 -11.69 -35.15 -5.56
C CYS A 726 -12.22 -35.50 -4.14
N ALA A 727 -13.29 -36.28 -4.02
CA ALA A 727 -13.93 -36.58 -2.75
C ALA A 727 -13.04 -37.35 -1.76
N HIS A 728 -12.01 -38.06 -2.22
CA HIS A 728 -11.03 -38.70 -1.34
C HIS A 728 -10.05 -37.66 -0.75
N PHE A 729 -9.45 -36.83 -1.59
CA PHE A 729 -8.55 -35.74 -1.18
C PHE A 729 -9.23 -34.78 -0.18
N LEU A 730 -10.48 -34.39 -0.45
CA LEU A 730 -11.30 -33.55 0.42
C LEU A 730 -11.72 -34.18 1.76
N LYS A 731 -11.54 -35.50 1.92
CA LYS A 731 -11.84 -36.24 3.15
C LYS A 731 -10.60 -36.53 4.01
N ARG A 732 -9.40 -36.12 3.57
CA ARG A 732 -8.18 -36.22 4.38
C ARG A 732 -8.41 -35.54 5.74
N LYS A 733 -8.24 -36.31 6.82
CA LYS A 733 -8.45 -35.82 8.18
C LYS A 733 -7.26 -34.94 8.59
N ILE A 734 -7.47 -33.64 8.62
CA ILE A 734 -6.59 -32.70 9.33
C ILE A 734 -6.70 -33.01 10.83
N LYS A 735 -5.59 -32.94 11.56
CA LYS A 735 -5.54 -33.15 13.01
C LYS A 735 -6.30 -32.02 13.71
N GLU A 736 -7.14 -32.35 14.68
CA GLU A 736 -7.92 -31.35 15.44
C GLU A 736 -7.69 -31.56 16.94
N VAL A 737 -7.34 -30.48 17.63
CA VAL A 737 -7.24 -30.41 19.10
C VAL A 737 -8.33 -29.46 19.60
N ASN A 738 -8.92 -29.77 20.75
CA ASN A 738 -9.95 -28.93 21.36
C ASN A 738 -9.43 -28.42 22.71
N ILE A 739 -9.45 -27.10 22.91
CA ILE A 739 -9.08 -26.45 24.16
C ILE A 739 -10.29 -25.73 24.77
N ASN A 740 -10.28 -25.61 26.09
CA ASN A 740 -11.36 -24.98 26.85
C ASN A 740 -11.21 -23.47 26.88
N GLY A 741 -12.23 -22.73 26.44
CA GLY A 741 -12.27 -21.28 26.52
C GLY A 741 -13.69 -20.73 26.44
N ARG A 742 -14.12 -20.02 27.49
CA ARG A 742 -15.41 -19.31 27.50
C ARG A 742 -15.20 -17.86 27.01
N PRO A 743 -15.80 -17.45 25.88
CA PRO A 743 -15.73 -16.07 25.44
C PRO A 743 -16.53 -15.16 26.38
N LEU A 744 -15.96 -14.00 26.71
CA LEU A 744 -16.56 -13.00 27.60
C LEU A 744 -17.52 -12.06 26.86
N ASN A 745 -17.34 -11.93 25.55
CA ASN A 745 -18.19 -11.17 24.63
C ASN A 745 -18.69 -12.07 23.49
N CYS A 746 -19.97 -11.94 23.12
CA CYS A 746 -20.64 -12.81 22.13
C CYS A 746 -21.23 -12.04 20.93
N GLY A 747 -20.84 -10.77 20.75
CA GLY A 747 -21.36 -9.87 19.73
C GLY A 747 -20.89 -10.23 18.32
N THR A 748 -21.82 -10.27 17.36
CA THR A 748 -21.53 -10.56 15.96
C THR A 748 -20.54 -9.55 15.38
N GLY A 749 -19.39 -10.01 14.91
CA GLY A 749 -18.33 -9.17 14.35
C GLY A 749 -17.34 -8.58 15.37
N ALA A 750 -17.52 -8.83 16.68
CA ALA A 750 -16.50 -8.51 17.68
C ALA A 750 -15.43 -9.63 17.75
N LYS A 751 -14.16 -9.28 18.02
CA LYS A 751 -13.16 -10.29 18.41
C LYS A 751 -13.53 -10.87 19.78
N ASN A 752 -13.57 -12.20 19.88
CA ASN A 752 -13.82 -12.91 21.14
C ASN A 752 -12.63 -12.69 22.10
N ILE A 753 -12.92 -12.33 23.34
CA ILE A 753 -11.95 -12.16 24.44
C ILE A 753 -12.18 -13.28 25.45
N PHE A 754 -11.09 -13.82 25.99
CA PHE A 754 -11.07 -14.92 26.95
C PHE A 754 -10.23 -14.51 28.18
N TYR A 755 -10.36 -15.25 29.28
CA TYR A 755 -9.31 -15.29 30.30
C TYR A 755 -8.26 -16.31 29.86
N GLY A 756 -6.99 -15.95 29.94
CA GLY A 756 -5.85 -16.81 29.67
C GLY A 756 -5.52 -17.75 30.84
N TYR A 757 -4.57 -18.65 30.60
CA TYR A 757 -4.01 -19.56 31.62
C TYR A 757 -3.16 -18.81 32.68
N ASP A 758 -2.71 -17.60 32.35
CA ASP A 758 -2.09 -16.62 33.25
C ASP A 758 -3.11 -15.76 34.02
N GLY A 759 -4.41 -15.88 33.70
CA GLY A 759 -5.50 -15.09 34.28
C GLY A 759 -5.76 -13.75 33.58
N ASP A 760 -4.92 -13.35 32.61
CA ASP A 760 -5.05 -12.07 31.89
C ASP A 760 -6.09 -12.14 30.75
N LEU A 761 -6.55 -10.98 30.27
CA LEU A 761 -7.51 -10.90 29.17
C LEU A 761 -6.83 -11.06 27.81
N CYS A 762 -7.14 -12.13 27.08
CA CYS A 762 -6.44 -12.52 25.86
C CYS A 762 -7.36 -12.75 24.65
N GLY A 763 -6.77 -12.76 23.45
CA GLY A 763 -7.42 -13.21 22.21
C GLY A 763 -7.43 -14.74 22.08
N VAL A 764 -8.19 -15.27 21.12
CA VAL A 764 -8.32 -16.72 20.88
C VAL A 764 -6.98 -17.35 20.48
N GLU A 765 -6.17 -16.60 19.74
CA GLU A 765 -4.87 -16.98 19.21
C GLU A 765 -3.82 -17.02 20.34
N GLN A 766 -3.92 -16.09 21.30
CA GLN A 766 -3.05 -16.03 22.48
C GLN A 766 -3.40 -17.12 23.51
N LEU A 767 -4.68 -17.44 23.69
CA LEU A 767 -5.13 -18.56 24.53
C LEU A 767 -4.56 -19.89 24.00
N ALA A 768 -4.55 -20.07 22.67
CA ALA A 768 -3.93 -21.24 22.04
C ALA A 768 -2.40 -21.26 22.25
N LEU A 769 -1.70 -20.14 22.10
CA LEU A 769 -0.26 -20.06 22.41
C LEU A 769 0.06 -20.44 23.85
N GLN A 770 -0.70 -19.94 24.83
CA GLN A 770 -0.55 -20.31 26.24
C GLN A 770 -0.75 -21.82 26.46
N TYR A 771 -1.77 -22.42 25.84
CA TYR A 771 -1.98 -23.86 25.88
C TYR A 771 -0.78 -24.63 25.34
N TYR A 772 -0.28 -24.29 24.15
CA TYR A 772 0.87 -24.99 23.56
C TYR A 772 2.18 -24.79 24.33
N ALA A 773 2.35 -23.65 25.01
CA ALA A 773 3.49 -23.38 25.89
C ALA A 773 3.47 -24.18 27.20
N GLY A 774 2.30 -24.70 27.62
CA GLY A 774 2.13 -25.63 28.73
C GLY A 774 1.65 -27.01 28.25
N ASP A 775 0.44 -27.39 28.68
CA ASP A 775 -0.20 -28.71 28.47
C ASP A 775 -0.18 -29.24 27.01
N GLY A 776 -0.13 -28.34 26.02
CA GLY A 776 -0.02 -28.69 24.58
C GLY A 776 1.39 -29.11 24.12
N GLY A 777 2.38 -29.12 25.02
CA GLY A 777 3.67 -29.78 24.82
C GLY A 777 4.92 -28.90 24.93
N ASN A 778 4.91 -27.84 25.75
CA ASN A 778 6.06 -26.94 25.97
C ASN A 778 6.64 -26.33 24.68
N TRP A 779 5.78 -25.88 23.78
CA TRP A 779 6.17 -25.22 22.53
C TRP A 779 6.50 -23.74 22.74
N GLN A 780 7.50 -23.25 22.04
CA GLN A 780 7.60 -21.83 21.71
C GLN A 780 6.78 -21.54 20.46
N GLY A 781 6.38 -20.29 20.24
CA GLY A 781 5.63 -19.93 19.04
C GLY A 781 5.13 -18.51 19.01
N ILE A 782 4.61 -18.11 17.86
CA ILE A 782 4.08 -16.77 17.60
C ILE A 782 2.76 -16.80 16.82
N HIS A 783 1.92 -15.80 17.05
CA HIS A 783 0.80 -15.46 16.18
C HIS A 783 1.32 -14.48 15.11
N SER A 784 1.55 -14.99 13.90
CA SER A 784 2.12 -14.21 12.79
C SER A 784 1.14 -13.91 11.66
N GLU A 785 0.10 -14.73 11.49
CA GLU A 785 -0.57 -14.94 10.19
C GLU A 785 0.51 -15.25 9.12
N SER A 786 0.32 -14.82 7.86
CA SER A 786 1.36 -14.89 6.82
C SER A 786 2.65 -14.09 7.11
N GLY A 787 2.69 -13.27 8.18
CA GLY A 787 3.73 -12.25 8.37
C GLY A 787 5.17 -12.76 8.40
N ILE A 788 5.44 -13.78 9.24
CA ILE A 788 6.79 -14.36 9.32
C ILE A 788 7.13 -15.12 8.03
N TRP A 789 6.16 -15.81 7.45
CA TRP A 789 6.30 -16.59 6.23
C TRP A 789 6.72 -15.74 5.02
N MET A 790 6.11 -14.57 4.84
CA MET A 790 6.53 -13.63 3.79
C MET A 790 7.90 -13.01 4.07
N THR A 791 8.29 -12.87 5.35
CA THR A 791 9.61 -12.37 5.75
C THR A 791 10.70 -13.41 5.49
N ILE A 792 10.49 -14.68 5.86
CA ILE A 792 11.39 -15.81 5.55
C ILE A 792 11.54 -15.97 4.03
N PHE A 793 10.42 -15.96 3.28
CA PHE A 793 10.46 -16.01 1.82
C PHE A 793 11.29 -14.86 1.24
N GLY A 794 11.01 -13.61 1.61
CA GLY A 794 11.70 -12.44 1.07
C GLY A 794 13.19 -12.37 1.44
N LEU A 795 13.59 -12.90 2.59
CA LEU A 795 15.01 -13.00 2.98
C LEU A 795 15.74 -14.11 2.22
N LEU A 796 15.15 -15.31 2.13
CA LEU A 796 15.76 -16.45 1.44
C LEU A 796 15.84 -16.23 -0.08
N MET A 797 14.81 -15.64 -0.69
CA MET A 797 14.71 -15.40 -2.14
C MET A 797 15.25 -14.03 -2.57
N TRP A 798 15.94 -13.28 -1.71
CA TRP A 798 16.28 -11.87 -1.97
C TRP A 798 16.95 -11.64 -3.34
N ASP A 799 18.04 -12.36 -3.61
CA ASP A 799 18.81 -12.24 -4.86
C ASP A 799 18.03 -12.67 -6.11
N ILE A 800 16.98 -13.48 -5.93
CA ILE A 800 16.06 -13.90 -7.00
C ILE A 800 14.94 -12.87 -7.20
N ILE A 801 14.42 -12.28 -6.13
CA ILE A 801 13.42 -11.21 -6.21
C ILE A 801 14.02 -9.99 -6.94
N PHE A 802 15.30 -9.69 -6.69
CA PHE A 802 16.01 -8.55 -7.27
C PHE A 802 16.99 -8.90 -8.41
N SER A 803 16.90 -10.11 -8.98
CA SER A 803 17.70 -10.53 -10.14
C SER A 803 17.38 -9.69 -11.38
N ASP A 804 18.40 -9.43 -12.22
CA ASP A 804 18.23 -8.73 -13.50
C ASP A 804 17.34 -9.53 -14.48
N VAL A 805 16.11 -9.03 -14.71
CA VAL A 805 15.14 -9.61 -15.64
C VAL A 805 14.50 -8.47 -16.44
N PRO A 806 14.50 -8.51 -17.79
CA PRO A 806 13.96 -7.45 -18.62
C PRO A 806 12.56 -6.98 -18.23
N ASN A 807 12.38 -5.66 -18.16
CA ASN A 807 11.13 -4.94 -17.91
C ASN A 807 10.47 -5.12 -16.52
N VAL A 808 10.96 -5.99 -15.62
CA VAL A 808 10.33 -6.18 -14.30
C VAL A 808 10.63 -5.05 -13.31
N PHE A 809 11.75 -4.35 -13.52
CA PHE A 809 12.13 -3.12 -12.82
C PHE A 809 12.15 -1.95 -13.80
N ARG A 810 11.45 -0.87 -13.44
CA ARG A 810 11.26 0.32 -14.26
C ARG A 810 11.90 1.53 -13.59
N SER A 811 11.62 1.76 -12.31
CA SER A 811 12.18 2.88 -11.53
C SER A 811 12.83 2.39 -10.22
N LYS A 812 13.71 3.20 -9.61
CA LYS A 812 14.45 2.89 -8.37
C LYS A 812 13.60 2.97 -7.08
N PHE A 813 12.28 2.83 -7.21
CA PHE A 813 11.29 3.03 -6.13
C PHE A 813 10.33 1.83 -6.00
N GLN A 814 10.72 0.66 -6.50
CA GLN A 814 9.96 -0.58 -6.39
C GLN A 814 10.43 -1.42 -5.19
N MET A 815 9.49 -2.03 -4.48
CA MET A 815 9.75 -2.97 -3.38
C MET A 815 9.70 -4.45 -3.83
N ALA A 816 9.42 -4.68 -5.12
CA ALA A 816 9.27 -5.99 -5.75
C ALA A 816 9.32 -5.81 -7.29
N PRO A 817 9.70 -6.85 -8.05
CA PRO A 817 9.58 -6.84 -9.50
C PRO A 817 8.10 -6.90 -9.90
N LEU A 818 7.75 -6.34 -11.07
CA LEU A 818 6.36 -6.22 -11.53
C LEU A 818 5.67 -7.57 -11.85
N ASP A 819 6.45 -8.64 -11.99
CA ASP A 819 5.98 -10.00 -12.30
C ASP A 819 5.69 -10.85 -11.06
N LEU A 820 6.05 -10.42 -9.84
CA LEU A 820 5.92 -11.25 -8.61
C LEU A 820 4.50 -11.77 -8.35
N ASP A 821 3.46 -11.08 -8.83
CA ASP A 821 2.05 -11.49 -8.71
C ASP A 821 1.53 -12.31 -9.92
N THR A 822 2.40 -12.78 -10.83
CA THR A 822 2.06 -13.61 -12.00
C THR A 822 2.95 -14.86 -12.10
N ASP A 823 2.50 -15.82 -12.92
CA ASP A 823 3.24 -17.06 -13.18
C ASP A 823 4.60 -16.79 -13.89
N ASP A 824 4.76 -15.61 -14.49
CA ASP A 824 5.97 -15.22 -15.23
C ASP A 824 7.19 -15.13 -14.29
N PHE A 825 7.01 -14.76 -13.02
CA PHE A 825 8.10 -14.63 -12.05
C PHE A 825 8.90 -15.93 -11.89
N TYR A 826 8.20 -17.05 -11.71
CA TYR A 826 8.81 -18.38 -11.62
C TYR A 826 9.34 -18.85 -12.97
N ILE A 827 8.62 -18.60 -14.07
CA ILE A 827 9.04 -19.04 -15.41
C ILE A 827 10.37 -18.38 -15.80
N ALA A 828 10.50 -17.06 -15.62
CA ALA A 828 11.70 -16.30 -15.96
C ALA A 828 12.92 -16.67 -15.11
N ARG A 829 12.73 -17.09 -13.85
CA ARG A 829 13.81 -17.35 -12.88
C ARG A 829 13.99 -18.83 -12.52
N LYS A 830 13.27 -19.75 -13.18
CA LYS A 830 13.14 -21.18 -12.81
C LYS A 830 14.47 -21.86 -12.47
N PHE A 831 15.51 -21.63 -13.27
CA PHE A 831 16.84 -22.21 -13.05
C PHE A 831 17.45 -21.76 -11.72
N HIS A 832 17.51 -20.45 -11.48
CA HIS A 832 18.02 -19.87 -10.24
C HIS A 832 17.17 -20.27 -9.03
N ILE A 833 15.85 -20.33 -9.18
CA ILE A 833 14.91 -20.77 -8.14
C ILE A 833 15.22 -22.21 -7.74
N GLU A 834 15.23 -23.16 -8.68
CA GLU A 834 15.46 -24.57 -8.34
C GLU A 834 16.87 -24.84 -7.79
N ALA A 835 17.88 -24.08 -8.24
CA ALA A 835 19.23 -24.13 -7.66
C ALA A 835 19.26 -23.63 -6.21
N LEU A 836 18.65 -22.49 -5.89
CA LEU A 836 18.54 -21.97 -4.53
C LEU A 836 17.72 -22.92 -3.63
N LEU A 837 16.61 -23.46 -4.15
CA LEU A 837 15.78 -24.41 -3.43
C LEU A 837 16.55 -25.70 -3.08
N LYS A 838 17.46 -26.15 -3.95
CA LYS A 838 18.37 -27.25 -3.64
C LYS A 838 19.35 -26.91 -2.51
N LEU A 839 19.95 -25.72 -2.51
CA LEU A 839 20.80 -25.25 -1.39
C LEU A 839 20.02 -25.17 -0.06
N ILE A 840 18.76 -24.72 -0.11
CA ILE A 840 17.87 -24.70 1.06
C ILE A 840 17.58 -26.13 1.57
N GLN A 841 17.34 -27.10 0.67
CA GLN A 841 17.21 -28.52 1.05
C GLN A 841 18.48 -29.07 1.69
N ASP A 842 19.65 -28.68 1.18
CA ASP A 842 20.98 -29.10 1.67
C ASP A 842 21.45 -28.29 2.91
N GLY A 843 20.51 -27.71 3.65
CA GLY A 843 20.74 -27.10 4.97
C GLY A 843 21.23 -25.65 4.96
N LYS A 844 21.46 -25.01 3.80
CA LYS A 844 22.02 -23.65 3.72
C LYS A 844 21.04 -22.51 4.09
N ALA A 845 19.80 -22.83 4.44
CA ALA A 845 18.74 -21.85 4.70
C ALA A 845 19.12 -20.79 5.78
N GLU A 846 19.74 -21.20 6.89
CA GLU A 846 20.12 -20.26 7.95
C GLU A 846 21.26 -19.32 7.52
N GLU A 847 22.23 -19.84 6.78
CA GLU A 847 23.37 -19.08 6.23
C GLU A 847 22.90 -18.01 5.23
N ILE A 848 22.02 -18.39 4.31
CA ILE A 848 21.38 -17.50 3.32
C ILE A 848 20.57 -16.41 4.03
N LEU A 849 19.69 -16.79 4.97
CA LEU A 849 18.87 -15.82 5.73
C LEU A 849 19.74 -14.85 6.53
N THR A 850 20.81 -15.35 7.15
CA THR A 850 21.72 -14.55 7.97
C THR A 850 22.54 -13.57 7.12
N SER A 851 22.97 -13.99 5.91
CA SER A 851 23.66 -13.13 4.95
C SER A 851 22.74 -12.02 4.42
N SER A 852 21.55 -12.41 3.97
CA SER A 852 20.50 -11.51 3.47
C SER A 852 20.08 -10.47 4.52
N TRP A 853 19.85 -10.89 5.77
CA TRP A 853 19.54 -9.98 6.87
C TRP A 853 20.64 -8.94 7.10
N LYS A 854 21.91 -9.37 7.17
CA LYS A 854 23.05 -8.46 7.40
C LYS A 854 23.23 -7.46 6.26
N SER A 855 23.07 -7.91 5.01
CA SER A 855 23.29 -7.09 3.81
C SER A 855 22.16 -6.08 3.55
N HIS A 856 20.93 -6.41 3.95
CA HIS A 856 19.73 -5.68 3.51
C HIS A 856 18.87 -5.10 4.65
N LEU A 857 19.27 -5.19 5.92
CA LEU A 857 18.54 -4.64 7.07
C LEU A 857 18.00 -3.22 6.83
N GLY A 858 16.68 -3.03 7.01
CA GLY A 858 15.99 -1.76 6.80
C GLY A 858 15.61 -1.44 5.34
N THR A 859 15.91 -2.33 4.40
CA THR A 859 15.61 -2.16 2.97
C THR A 859 14.21 -2.69 2.64
N SER A 860 13.40 -1.89 1.96
CA SER A 860 11.98 -2.16 1.72
C SER A 860 11.76 -3.20 0.61
N CYS A 861 11.68 -4.48 0.99
CA CYS A 861 11.16 -5.56 0.16
C CYS A 861 9.72 -5.89 0.53
N ARG A 862 8.88 -6.19 -0.47
CA ARG A 862 7.51 -6.69 -0.27
C ARG A 862 7.56 -8.00 0.53
N GLY A 863 6.72 -8.10 1.56
CA GLY A 863 6.64 -9.28 2.44
C GLY A 863 7.58 -9.26 3.65
N VAL A 864 8.69 -8.51 3.60
CA VAL A 864 9.71 -8.45 4.68
C VAL A 864 9.34 -7.42 5.73
N ASN A 865 9.36 -7.79 7.02
CA ASN A 865 9.09 -6.88 8.13
C ASN A 865 10.21 -6.88 9.19
N TRP A 866 11.17 -5.98 9.01
CA TRP A 866 12.32 -5.77 9.91
C TRP A 866 11.97 -5.33 11.34
N GLU A 867 10.76 -4.82 11.61
CA GLU A 867 10.36 -4.37 12.95
C GLU A 867 9.57 -5.44 13.75
N ARG A 868 9.17 -6.57 13.12
CA ARG A 868 8.31 -7.58 13.77
C ARG A 868 9.09 -8.77 14.34
N HIS A 869 10.23 -9.12 13.76
CA HIS A 869 10.99 -10.34 14.05
C HIS A 869 12.46 -10.03 14.34
N SER A 870 13.12 -10.87 15.14
CA SER A 870 14.56 -10.77 15.36
C SER A 870 15.32 -11.79 14.51
N LEU A 871 16.58 -11.53 14.16
CA LEU A 871 17.42 -12.48 13.43
C LEU A 871 17.50 -13.84 14.15
N SER A 872 17.73 -13.85 15.46
CA SER A 872 17.82 -15.08 16.26
C SER A 872 16.51 -15.89 16.30
N GLU A 873 15.36 -15.21 16.23
CA GLU A 873 14.04 -15.85 16.10
C GLU A 873 13.89 -16.49 14.72
N LEU A 874 14.22 -15.75 13.65
CA LEU A 874 14.13 -16.24 12.27
C LEU A 874 15.09 -17.42 12.00
N GLN A 875 16.31 -17.38 12.54
CA GLN A 875 17.27 -18.49 12.48
C GLN A 875 16.72 -19.73 13.19
N THR A 876 16.21 -19.58 14.43
CA THR A 876 15.59 -20.66 15.22
C THR A 876 14.42 -21.29 14.48
N VAL A 877 13.53 -20.46 13.92
CA VAL A 877 12.37 -20.90 13.14
C VAL A 877 12.81 -21.68 11.89
N VAL A 878 13.77 -21.15 11.12
CA VAL A 878 14.29 -21.81 9.91
C VAL A 878 14.93 -23.17 10.23
N ALA A 879 15.71 -23.28 11.31
CA ALA A 879 16.29 -24.53 11.76
C ALA A 879 15.21 -25.58 12.12
N CYS A 880 14.18 -25.17 12.88
CA CYS A 880 13.09 -26.06 13.30
C CYS A 880 12.08 -26.44 12.19
N ILE A 881 12.06 -25.74 11.06
CA ILE A 881 11.27 -26.14 9.88
C ILE A 881 12.03 -27.14 9.01
N GLY A 882 13.35 -26.97 8.88
CA GLY A 882 14.19 -27.84 8.07
C GLY A 882 14.09 -27.56 6.56
N GLY A 883 15.16 -27.93 5.84
CA GLY A 883 15.38 -27.56 4.44
C GLY A 883 14.30 -28.06 3.47
N HIS A 884 13.80 -29.29 3.65
CA HIS A 884 12.78 -29.86 2.76
C HIS A 884 11.47 -29.06 2.77
N CYS A 885 10.98 -28.75 3.97
CA CYS A 885 9.72 -28.04 4.18
C CYS A 885 9.85 -26.58 3.73
N LEU A 886 10.96 -25.90 4.05
CA LEU A 886 11.26 -24.55 3.57
C LEU A 886 11.34 -24.47 2.04
N ALA A 887 12.08 -25.37 1.39
CA ALA A 887 12.21 -25.35 -0.06
C ALA A 887 10.86 -25.63 -0.75
N SER A 888 10.08 -26.56 -0.23
CA SER A 888 8.74 -26.87 -0.77
C SER A 888 7.78 -25.68 -0.61
N PHE A 889 7.81 -25.01 0.54
CA PHE A 889 7.09 -23.77 0.80
C PHE A 889 7.52 -22.64 -0.15
N CYS A 890 8.82 -22.38 -0.28
CA CYS A 890 9.37 -21.32 -1.13
C CYS A 890 9.07 -21.57 -2.61
N ARG A 891 9.04 -22.83 -3.08
CA ARG A 891 8.63 -23.17 -4.45
C ARG A 891 7.20 -22.74 -4.75
N HIS A 892 6.26 -23.02 -3.85
CA HIS A 892 4.85 -22.67 -4.07
C HIS A 892 4.62 -21.15 -4.04
N LEU A 893 5.30 -20.41 -3.17
CA LEU A 893 5.27 -18.94 -3.18
C LEU A 893 5.95 -18.33 -4.40
N ALA A 894 7.00 -18.94 -4.95
CA ALA A 894 7.57 -18.47 -6.21
C ALA A 894 6.60 -18.72 -7.38
N GLN A 895 5.90 -19.86 -7.41
CA GLN A 895 4.97 -20.24 -8.47
C GLN A 895 3.65 -19.45 -8.47
N ASP A 896 3.11 -19.10 -7.29
CA ASP A 896 1.86 -18.31 -7.16
C ASP A 896 1.86 -17.50 -5.85
N TYR A 897 2.76 -16.52 -5.76
CA TYR A 897 2.88 -15.63 -4.59
C TYR A 897 1.55 -14.99 -4.20
N ARG A 898 0.76 -14.60 -5.21
CA ARG A 898 -0.49 -13.87 -5.02
C ARG A 898 -1.59 -14.70 -4.35
N SER A 899 -1.75 -15.96 -4.73
CA SER A 899 -2.71 -16.85 -4.09
C SER A 899 -2.21 -17.31 -2.72
N TRP A 900 -0.92 -17.65 -2.61
CA TRP A 900 -0.37 -18.29 -1.43
C TRP A 900 0.02 -17.32 -0.29
N SER A 901 0.27 -16.04 -0.57
CA SER A 901 0.58 -15.02 0.46
C SER A 901 -0.54 -14.76 1.49
N SER A 902 -1.72 -15.37 1.35
CA SER A 902 -2.84 -15.24 2.28
C SER A 902 -3.41 -16.59 2.74
N GLY A 903 -4.01 -16.59 3.94
CA GLY A 903 -4.66 -17.77 4.54
C GLY A 903 -3.70 -18.81 5.12
N MET A 904 -2.46 -18.41 5.45
CA MET A 904 -1.55 -19.21 6.27
C MET A 904 -2.18 -19.50 7.64
N PRO A 905 -1.83 -20.61 8.31
CA PRO A 905 -2.22 -20.87 9.69
C PRO A 905 -1.77 -19.75 10.64
N ASP A 906 -2.59 -19.42 11.63
CA ASP A 906 -2.38 -18.26 12.51
C ASP A 906 -1.07 -18.35 13.31
N LEU A 907 -0.77 -19.56 13.82
CA LEU A 907 0.38 -19.83 14.68
C LEU A 907 1.46 -20.65 13.97
N LEU A 908 2.69 -20.22 14.16
CA LEU A 908 3.89 -21.02 13.94
C LEU A 908 4.52 -21.35 15.29
N LEU A 909 4.62 -22.64 15.58
CA LEU A 909 5.21 -23.19 16.81
C LEU A 909 6.54 -23.90 16.49
N TRP A 910 7.46 -23.90 17.44
CA TRP A 910 8.72 -24.65 17.36
C TRP A 910 9.21 -25.09 18.75
N ARG A 911 10.09 -26.10 18.77
CA ARG A 911 10.89 -26.49 19.95
C ARG A 911 12.12 -27.29 19.51
N PHE A 912 13.12 -27.35 20.39
CA PHE A 912 14.26 -28.26 20.25
C PHE A 912 14.17 -29.36 21.31
N HIS A 913 14.70 -30.55 20.98
CA HIS A 913 15.00 -31.61 21.95
C HIS A 913 16.52 -31.72 22.14
N GLY A 914 16.96 -32.01 23.36
CA GLY A 914 18.39 -32.06 23.71
C GLY A 914 19.09 -30.70 23.58
N ASP A 915 20.40 -30.71 23.41
CA ASP A 915 21.23 -29.50 23.22
C ASP A 915 21.15 -28.97 21.77
N ARG A 916 19.91 -28.83 21.26
CA ARG A 916 19.53 -28.37 19.90
C ARG A 916 19.76 -29.34 18.75
N ASP A 917 20.14 -30.60 19.01
CA ASP A 917 20.41 -31.59 17.96
C ASP A 917 19.22 -31.86 17.02
N VAL A 918 17.98 -31.77 17.54
CA VAL A 918 16.75 -31.96 16.75
C VAL A 918 15.76 -30.84 17.05
N GLY A 919 15.54 -29.98 16.05
CA GLY A 919 14.44 -29.00 16.05
C GLY A 919 13.20 -29.56 15.35
N GLU A 920 12.01 -29.22 15.86
CA GLU A 920 10.73 -29.50 15.22
C GLU A 920 9.82 -28.27 15.21
N SER A 921 8.91 -28.21 14.24
CA SER A 921 7.94 -27.13 14.08
C SER A 921 6.54 -27.67 13.79
N LYS A 922 5.52 -26.88 14.17
CA LYS A 922 4.11 -27.18 13.94
C LYS A 922 3.38 -25.92 13.50
N LEU A 923 2.50 -26.08 12.51
CA LEU A 923 1.60 -25.04 12.03
C LEU A 923 0.19 -25.25 12.58
N VAL A 924 -0.36 -24.23 13.28
CA VAL A 924 -1.66 -24.35 13.94
C VAL A 924 -2.60 -23.22 13.51
N GLU A 925 -3.77 -23.63 13.02
CA GLU A 925 -4.87 -22.76 12.65
C GLU A 925 -5.90 -22.74 13.81
N VAL A 926 -6.22 -21.56 14.34
CA VAL A 926 -6.98 -21.39 15.57
C VAL A 926 -8.42 -20.99 15.27
N LYS A 927 -9.38 -21.77 15.75
CA LYS A 927 -10.82 -21.54 15.50
C LYS A 927 -11.60 -21.40 16.80
N GLY A 928 -12.11 -20.18 17.02
CA GLY A 928 -13.04 -19.90 18.12
C GLY A 928 -14.42 -20.55 17.93
N PRO A 929 -15.30 -20.52 18.95
CA PRO A 929 -16.51 -21.35 19.02
C PRO A 929 -17.53 -21.27 17.87
N ARG A 930 -17.42 -20.28 16.98
CA ARG A 930 -18.30 -20.06 15.83
C ARG A 930 -17.57 -20.02 14.49
N ASP A 931 -16.23 -20.06 14.49
CA ASP A 931 -15.42 -19.91 13.28
C ASP A 931 -15.16 -21.25 12.57
N ARG A 932 -14.81 -21.20 11.29
CA ARG A 932 -14.58 -22.36 10.43
C ARG A 932 -13.42 -22.09 9.47
N LEU A 933 -12.61 -23.12 9.20
CA LEU A 933 -11.56 -23.05 8.17
C LEU A 933 -12.13 -22.53 6.84
N SER A 934 -11.59 -21.43 6.36
CA SER A 934 -11.85 -20.92 5.01
C SER A 934 -11.32 -21.88 3.95
N GLU A 935 -11.80 -21.75 2.71
CA GLU A 935 -11.38 -22.65 1.63
C GLU A 935 -9.92 -22.43 1.20
N GLN A 936 -9.36 -21.22 1.42
CA GLN A 936 -7.93 -20.96 1.26
C GLN A 936 -7.10 -21.60 2.38
N GLN A 937 -7.52 -21.49 3.64
CA GLN A 937 -6.86 -22.17 4.77
C GLN A 937 -6.89 -23.70 4.59
N ARG A 938 -7.99 -24.27 4.06
CA ARG A 938 -8.06 -25.70 3.73
C ARG A 938 -7.10 -26.12 2.62
N ALA A 939 -6.93 -25.29 1.60
CA ALA A 939 -5.92 -25.51 0.57
C ALA A 939 -4.50 -25.46 1.16
N TRP A 940 -4.24 -24.50 2.04
CA TRP A 940 -2.96 -24.38 2.75
C TRP A 940 -2.66 -25.59 3.64
N MET A 941 -3.58 -25.99 4.53
CA MET A 941 -3.36 -27.12 5.44
C MET A 941 -3.03 -28.42 4.70
N LEU A 942 -3.75 -28.73 3.61
CA LEU A 942 -3.49 -29.93 2.81
C LEU A 942 -2.14 -29.84 2.05
N LEU A 943 -1.80 -28.67 1.51
CA LEU A 943 -0.49 -28.45 0.88
C LEU A 943 0.66 -28.60 1.88
N LEU A 944 0.51 -28.05 3.10
CA LEU A 944 1.53 -28.14 4.15
C LEU A 944 1.74 -29.58 4.61
N MET A 945 0.66 -30.37 4.72
CA MET A 945 0.77 -31.82 4.96
C MET A 945 1.52 -32.53 3.82
N ASP A 946 1.30 -32.14 2.56
CA ASP A 946 2.00 -32.72 1.40
C ASP A 946 3.47 -32.25 1.28
N CYS A 947 3.81 -31.10 1.85
CA CYS A 947 5.20 -30.61 2.00
C CYS A 947 5.97 -31.22 3.19
N GLY A 948 5.28 -31.91 4.11
CA GLY A 948 5.88 -32.59 5.28
C GLY A 948 5.78 -31.85 6.63
N PHE A 949 4.98 -30.79 6.75
CA PHE A 949 4.76 -30.10 8.02
C PHE A 949 3.79 -30.86 8.97
N ASP A 950 4.01 -30.84 10.29
CA ASP A 950 2.93 -31.15 11.25
C ASP A 950 1.93 -29.99 11.25
N THR A 951 0.65 -30.30 11.01
CA THR A 951 -0.42 -29.29 10.93
C THR A 951 -1.64 -29.68 11.74
N GLU A 952 -2.20 -28.71 12.45
CA GLU A 952 -3.25 -28.93 13.44
C GLU A 952 -4.29 -27.79 13.42
N VAL A 953 -5.52 -28.11 13.78
CA VAL A 953 -6.59 -27.12 13.99
C VAL A 953 -6.93 -27.06 15.47
N CYS A 954 -6.64 -25.94 16.11
CA CYS A 954 -6.92 -25.71 17.52
C CYS A 954 -8.31 -25.07 17.67
N LYS A 955 -9.29 -25.86 18.11
CA LYS A 955 -10.66 -25.40 18.35
C LYS A 955 -10.85 -24.97 19.80
N VAL A 956 -11.19 -23.71 20.00
CA VAL A 956 -11.57 -23.20 21.33
C VAL A 956 -13.07 -23.45 21.52
N SER A 957 -13.40 -24.32 22.47
CA SER A 957 -14.78 -24.70 22.80
C SER A 957 -15.18 -24.16 24.18
N PRO A 958 -16.47 -23.79 24.39
CA PRO A 958 -16.96 -23.50 25.73
C PRO A 958 -16.84 -24.75 26.61
N VAL A 959 -16.45 -24.56 27.87
CA VAL A 959 -16.50 -25.62 28.89
C VAL A 959 -17.94 -26.14 29.00
N PRO A 960 -18.19 -27.47 28.93
CA PRO A 960 -19.51 -28.02 29.21
C PRO A 960 -19.95 -27.63 30.63
N LEU A 961 -21.20 -27.17 30.77
CA LEU A 961 -21.79 -27.01 32.11
C LEU A 961 -22.02 -28.41 32.71
N SER A 962 -21.25 -28.71 33.75
CA SER A 962 -21.34 -29.92 34.58
C SER A 962 -22.45 -29.82 35.61
#